data_AF-A0A6N3AZ54-F1
#
_entry.id   AF-A0A6N3AZ54-F1
#
_cell.length_a   1.000
_cell.length_b   1.000
_cell.length_c   1.000
_cell.angle_alpha   90.00
_cell.angle_beta   90.00
_cell.angle_gamma   90.00
#
_symmetry.space_group_name_H-M   'P 1'
#
loop_
_entity.id
_entity.type
_entity.pdbx_description
1 polymer ?
#
loop_
_entity_poly.entity_id
_entity_poly.type
_entity_poly.pdbx_seq_one_letter_code
_entity_poly.pdbx_strand_id
1 'polypeptide(L)'
;MKRCIFTKVKFMALFLFAALMAACTADVYEPKPDPTPTPEPEIPENPIVDIVNSISKSRNLTVNVADAYDGKYYYTIEVFVGNPVTDENVRLLAGQKTNSKVPFSVNINIPDSETDIFIRQTDPFKRKRVYAFPVQDGDMVCDLGSIANTKSSSGSVLRSANYEMPEVDFSPSGATAISGNQQIRTGGKYIVNKDATLNISSLPGDGNFSLYIKGEAKLTSDYLTLQNNAKIYILSDGELTAGKNNIVLNCVGNAQIAVEKDGSLGDDDDKKLSLSFTDQSRLINHGDVELNGKKANGNYSLALTSSASIYNDGEMDITGGLSTTDKTNLIVNYGEFDIEKTLKLTNGEIYNACVFDADICVVNGGTIELASGSIFECDKFTAGGLHLNMDALSVFDCTDDNKSAGVHFNTQRNYVTGLSTDYALFRADKVEFGGWDCVTYSGMVEIECPQHATIGNGSKLVPPATFADGQASVEIAEDDCNKNSGNQNPGEGDGDQDPSYEEVETLPYTYLFEDNWPATGDYDMNDLVIGIQINNKKMGGKTESAKIIYTLYATGATKQIGVGFQLDGIPASAVSGAEQGQTNAVIQLFSDAHSLLGSSERTPINTYKITAEPVVNEVTVNFNTPIDGVMNVNNFNLFIVTNGFDSDRRNEVHIAGYKGTDKAASSENSTANYVSNETGLMWALSIPSQDFATYPKETIRIDDAYEGFGSWIKGDNTPGWYLNYVEDNVIKYDLFTNKTE
;
A
#
# COMPACT_ATOMS: atom_id res chain seq x y z
N MET A 1 2.21 79.73 40.75
CA MET A 1 2.63 81.15 40.79
C MET A 1 4.08 81.26 40.31
N LYS A 2 4.44 82.42 39.72
CA LYS A 2 5.69 83.22 39.88
C LYS A 2 6.94 82.49 40.46
N ARG A 3 8.17 82.71 39.95
CA ARG A 3 8.67 83.73 39.00
C ARG A 3 10.08 83.36 38.45
N CYS A 4 10.40 83.75 37.22
CA CYS A 4 11.80 83.84 36.73
C CYS A 4 12.39 85.24 36.99
N ILE A 5 13.71 85.35 37.15
CA ILE A 5 14.60 86.55 37.10
C ILE A 5 16.03 86.10 37.50
N PHE A 6 17.19 86.53 36.95
CA PHE A 6 17.52 87.49 35.86
C PHE A 6 18.78 87.02 35.05
N THR A 7 19.28 87.86 34.13
CA THR A 7 20.47 87.67 33.23
C THR A 7 21.82 88.02 33.93
N LYS A 8 23.05 87.95 33.35
CA LYS A 8 23.53 88.10 31.95
C LYS A 8 25.02 87.64 31.69
N VAL A 9 25.22 86.73 30.74
CA VAL A 9 26.36 86.48 29.79
C VAL A 9 27.81 87.01 30.05
N LYS A 10 28.85 86.12 30.04
CA LYS A 10 30.02 86.09 29.08
C LYS A 10 31.15 85.03 29.32
N PHE A 11 31.63 84.42 28.22
CA PHE A 11 32.97 83.83 27.90
C PHE A 11 33.61 82.62 28.67
N MET A 12 33.39 81.40 28.15
CA MET A 12 34.33 80.51 27.40
C MET A 12 35.71 80.01 27.97
N ALA A 13 35.93 78.67 27.84
CA ALA A 13 37.20 77.89 27.78
C ALA A 13 38.01 77.65 29.10
N LEU A 14 38.75 76.54 29.32
CA LEU A 14 38.98 75.29 28.55
C LEU A 14 39.28 74.05 29.49
N PHE A 15 39.03 72.84 28.98
CA PHE A 15 39.56 71.47 29.29
C PHE A 15 40.50 71.23 30.51
N LEU A 16 40.21 70.26 31.41
CA LEU A 16 40.60 68.80 31.40
C LEU A 16 42.10 68.53 31.72
N PHE A 17 42.57 67.45 32.39
CA PHE A 17 42.02 66.17 32.92
C PHE A 17 42.86 65.78 34.20
N ALA A 18 43.08 64.58 34.79
CA ALA A 18 42.78 63.13 34.58
C ALA A 18 43.07 62.30 35.88
N ALA A 19 43.00 60.95 35.79
CA ALA A 19 43.80 59.91 36.50
C ALA A 19 43.51 59.40 37.96
N LEU A 20 42.99 58.16 38.02
CA LEU A 20 43.53 56.93 38.69
C LEU A 20 43.59 56.69 40.23
N MET A 21 43.24 55.42 40.56
CA MET A 21 43.67 54.55 41.67
C MET A 21 43.21 54.76 43.14
N ALA A 22 42.28 53.88 43.54
CA ALA A 22 42.27 52.98 44.71
C ALA A 22 42.85 53.40 46.10
N ALA A 23 42.05 53.16 47.14
CA ALA A 23 42.49 52.92 48.51
C ALA A 23 41.56 51.89 49.19
N CYS A 24 42.11 51.02 50.04
CA CYS A 24 41.36 49.97 50.77
C CYS A 24 41.26 50.30 52.27
N THR A 25 40.20 49.84 52.93
CA THR A 25 40.23 49.51 54.37
C THR A 25 39.21 48.42 54.74
N ALA A 26 39.56 47.68 55.78
CA ALA A 26 38.89 46.52 56.39
C ALA A 26 37.61 46.89 57.19
N ASP A 27 36.78 45.96 57.72
CA ASP A 27 36.44 44.55 57.40
C ASP A 27 35.47 44.04 58.49
N VAL A 28 34.22 43.65 58.15
CA VAL A 28 33.35 42.75 58.95
C VAL A 28 32.23 42.17 58.05
N TYR A 29 32.27 40.87 57.74
CA TYR A 29 31.03 40.08 57.51
C TYR A 29 31.27 38.57 57.73
N GLU A 30 30.22 37.85 58.12
CA GLU A 30 30.27 36.40 58.37
C GLU A 30 30.27 35.59 57.06
N PRO A 31 30.94 34.42 57.01
CA PRO A 31 30.89 33.58 55.81
C PRO A 31 29.47 33.03 55.61
N LYS A 32 28.84 33.41 54.50
CA LYS A 32 27.73 32.63 53.95
C LYS A 32 28.26 31.25 53.53
N PRO A 33 27.44 30.19 53.58
CA PRO A 33 27.80 28.93 52.94
C PRO A 33 28.09 29.18 51.45
N ASP A 34 28.98 28.38 50.87
CA ASP A 34 29.29 28.46 49.44
C ASP A 34 27.99 28.44 48.61
N PRO A 35 27.90 29.24 47.53
CA PRO A 35 26.82 29.05 46.59
C PRO A 35 26.89 27.61 46.08
N THR A 36 25.78 26.87 46.22
CA THR A 36 25.60 25.63 45.46
C THR A 36 25.97 25.92 44.01
N PRO A 37 26.78 25.07 43.35
CA PRO A 37 27.21 25.34 41.99
C PRO A 37 25.98 25.64 41.15
N THR A 38 25.99 26.79 40.48
CA THR A 38 24.96 27.11 39.49
C THR A 38 24.88 25.90 38.56
N PRO A 39 23.68 25.36 38.26
CA PRO A 39 23.54 24.38 37.21
C PRO A 39 24.27 24.91 35.98
N GLU A 40 25.15 24.08 35.41
CA GLU A 40 25.75 24.38 34.11
C GLU A 40 24.58 24.66 33.16
N PRO A 41 24.52 25.84 32.51
CA PRO A 41 23.33 26.26 31.80
C PRO A 41 23.04 25.22 30.72
N GLU A 42 21.86 24.60 30.80
CA GLU A 42 21.41 23.61 29.83
C GLU A 42 21.61 24.22 28.43
N ILE A 43 22.48 23.59 27.64
CA ILE A 43 22.72 24.00 26.25
C ILE A 43 21.36 23.90 25.57
N PRO A 44 20.79 25.00 25.03
CA PRO A 44 19.48 24.96 24.41
C PRO A 44 19.48 23.90 23.32
N GLU A 45 18.45 23.04 23.32
CA GLU A 45 18.19 22.13 22.20
C GLU A 45 18.19 22.97 20.92
N ASN A 46 19.10 22.64 19.99
CA ASN A 46 19.39 23.50 18.86
C ASN A 46 18.37 23.23 17.75
N PRO A 47 17.38 24.12 17.51
CA PRO A 47 16.24 23.81 16.63
C PRO A 47 16.65 23.58 15.17
N ILE A 48 17.88 23.95 14.79
CA ILE A 48 18.40 23.75 13.43
C ILE A 48 18.89 22.30 13.22
N VAL A 49 19.23 21.59 14.29
CA VAL A 49 19.50 20.13 14.22
C VAL A 49 18.19 19.38 13.99
N ASP A 50 17.10 19.80 14.63
CA ASP A 50 15.76 19.24 14.41
C ASP A 50 15.23 19.50 12.98
N ILE A 51 15.56 20.65 12.39
CA ILE A 51 15.26 20.96 10.98
C ILE A 51 15.99 20.01 10.03
N VAL A 52 17.30 19.78 10.21
CA VAL A 52 18.06 18.85 9.34
C VAL A 52 17.57 17.40 9.51
N ASN A 53 17.22 17.02 10.74
CA ASN A 53 16.56 15.75 11.04
C ASN A 53 15.07 15.71 10.62
N SER A 54 14.50 16.77 10.03
CA SER A 54 13.12 16.72 9.55
C SER A 54 12.99 15.89 8.28
N ILE A 55 13.97 15.95 7.36
CA ILE A 55 13.96 15.30 6.03
C ILE A 55 13.74 13.79 6.12
N SER A 56 14.20 13.15 7.21
CA SER A 56 13.93 11.74 7.47
C SER A 56 14.01 11.46 8.98
N LYS A 57 13.00 10.78 9.51
CA LYS A 57 12.86 10.49 10.95
C LYS A 57 13.32 9.07 11.28
N SER A 58 14.30 8.96 12.17
CA SER A 58 14.67 7.69 12.81
C SER A 58 13.55 7.18 13.72
N ARG A 59 13.24 5.88 13.63
CA ARG A 59 12.21 5.19 14.43
C ARG A 59 12.67 3.77 14.77
N ASN A 60 12.35 3.28 15.97
CA ASN A 60 12.49 1.85 16.24
C ASN A 60 11.23 1.13 15.77
N LEU A 61 11.37 0.18 14.85
CA LEU A 61 10.30 -0.63 14.31
C LEU A 61 10.39 -2.06 14.90
N THR A 62 9.32 -2.48 15.55
CA THR A 62 9.10 -3.87 15.99
C THR A 62 8.09 -4.55 15.07
N VAL A 63 8.40 -5.76 14.59
CA VAL A 63 7.49 -6.54 13.73
C VAL A 63 7.15 -7.87 14.39
N ASN A 64 5.88 -8.04 14.73
CA ASN A 64 5.38 -9.21 15.43
C ASN A 64 4.85 -10.26 14.43
N VAL A 65 5.56 -11.38 14.35
CA VAL A 65 5.25 -12.52 13.47
C VAL A 65 4.58 -13.63 14.28
N ALA A 66 3.51 -14.21 13.74
CA ALA A 66 2.89 -15.41 14.32
C ALA A 66 3.71 -16.66 13.95
N ASP A 67 4.66 -17.00 14.83
CA ASP A 67 5.51 -18.18 14.67
C ASP A 67 4.73 -19.48 14.96
N ALA A 68 4.30 -20.15 13.89
CA ALA A 68 3.56 -21.40 13.96
C ALA A 68 4.43 -22.63 14.35
N TYR A 69 5.74 -22.44 14.53
CA TYR A 69 6.73 -23.51 14.68
C TYR A 69 7.56 -23.41 15.98
N ASP A 70 7.13 -22.58 16.93
CA ASP A 70 7.78 -22.36 18.24
C ASP A 70 9.31 -22.15 18.13
N GLY A 71 9.73 -21.27 17.21
CA GLY A 71 11.12 -20.93 16.98
C GLY A 71 11.99 -22.12 16.55
N LYS A 72 11.41 -23.09 15.83
CA LYS A 72 12.16 -24.14 15.11
C LYS A 72 12.78 -23.61 13.83
N TYR A 73 12.07 -22.72 13.14
CA TYR A 73 12.44 -22.15 11.85
C TYR A 73 12.60 -20.63 11.94
N TYR A 74 13.03 -20.00 10.85
CA TYR A 74 13.07 -18.55 10.72
C TYR A 74 12.14 -18.05 9.62
N TYR A 75 11.43 -16.97 9.94
CA TYR A 75 10.78 -16.10 8.96
C TYR A 75 11.80 -15.05 8.53
N THR A 76 11.67 -14.53 7.31
CA THR A 76 12.47 -13.38 6.86
C THR A 76 11.55 -12.17 6.76
N ILE A 77 11.85 -11.12 7.52
CA ILE A 77 11.11 -9.85 7.49
C ILE A 77 11.96 -8.80 6.82
N GLU A 78 11.35 -8.11 5.86
CA GLU A 78 11.95 -7.06 5.05
C GLU A 78 10.99 -5.88 5.02
N VAL A 79 11.50 -4.68 5.25
CA VAL A 79 10.72 -3.45 5.41
C VAL A 79 11.09 -2.50 4.28
N PHE A 80 10.09 -1.90 3.62
CA PHE A 80 10.24 -1.14 2.40
C PHE A 80 9.53 0.23 2.45
N VAL A 81 10.04 1.16 1.65
CA VAL A 81 9.30 2.29 1.10
C VAL A 81 8.86 1.91 -0.32
N GLY A 82 7.61 2.19 -0.68
CA GLY A 82 6.94 1.61 -1.84
C GLY A 82 6.56 0.13 -1.63
N ASN A 83 5.54 -0.33 -2.36
CA ASN A 83 5.02 -1.68 -2.28
C ASN A 83 5.84 -2.64 -3.19
N PRO A 84 6.55 -3.65 -2.66
CA PRO A 84 7.37 -4.57 -3.46
C PRO A 84 6.60 -5.45 -4.47
N VAL A 85 5.27 -5.41 -4.48
CA VAL A 85 4.44 -6.11 -5.47
C VAL A 85 3.95 -5.20 -6.61
N THR A 86 3.79 -3.89 -6.37
CA THR A 86 3.14 -2.97 -7.33
C THR A 86 4.00 -1.83 -7.83
N ASP A 87 5.12 -1.53 -7.16
CA ASP A 87 5.83 -0.27 -7.37
C ASP A 87 7.25 -0.50 -7.90
N GLU A 88 7.54 -0.02 -9.10
CA GLU A 88 8.84 -0.21 -9.79
C GLU A 88 10.03 0.38 -9.00
N ASN A 89 9.79 1.38 -8.15
CA ASN A 89 10.80 2.08 -7.35
C ASN A 89 10.73 1.72 -5.85
N VAL A 90 10.44 0.45 -5.54
CA VAL A 90 10.46 -0.07 -4.16
C VAL A 90 11.89 -0.08 -3.58
N ARG A 91 12.02 0.18 -2.28
CA ARG A 91 13.30 0.39 -1.60
C ARG A 91 13.38 -0.24 -0.22
N LEU A 92 14.35 -1.13 0.00
CA LEU A 92 14.59 -1.76 1.31
C LEU A 92 15.08 -0.73 2.35
N LEU A 93 14.49 -0.75 3.54
CA LEU A 93 14.92 -0.02 4.74
C LEU A 93 15.71 -0.91 5.69
N ALA A 94 15.26 -2.15 5.88
CA ALA A 94 15.86 -3.13 6.78
C ALA A 94 15.40 -4.55 6.45
N GLY A 95 16.32 -5.53 6.60
CA GLY A 95 16.03 -6.96 6.53
C GLY A 95 16.57 -7.74 7.73
N GLN A 96 15.89 -8.82 8.14
CA GLN A 96 16.39 -9.78 9.13
C GLN A 96 15.60 -11.10 9.15
N LYS A 97 16.28 -12.18 9.56
CA LYS A 97 15.61 -13.37 10.11
C LYS A 97 14.96 -13.06 11.46
N THR A 98 13.81 -13.67 11.73
CA THR A 98 13.07 -13.55 12.99
C THR A 98 12.31 -14.85 13.33
N ASN A 99 12.09 -15.10 14.62
CA ASN A 99 11.20 -16.14 15.16
C ASN A 99 10.88 -15.88 16.64
N SER A 100 10.18 -16.79 17.33
CA SER A 100 9.79 -16.63 18.75
C SER A 100 10.95 -16.43 19.74
N LYS A 101 12.20 -16.70 19.32
CA LYS A 101 13.43 -16.61 20.14
C LYS A 101 14.35 -15.48 19.68
N VAL A 102 14.17 -14.96 18.47
CA VAL A 102 14.95 -13.88 17.85
C VAL A 102 13.96 -12.87 17.27
N PRO A 103 13.47 -11.89 18.05
CA PRO A 103 12.45 -10.96 17.59
C PRO A 103 12.99 -9.95 16.56
N PHE A 104 12.11 -9.44 15.70
CA PHE A 104 12.43 -8.35 14.79
C PHE A 104 12.21 -7.01 15.50
N SER A 105 13.31 -6.34 15.83
CA SER A 105 13.33 -4.96 16.35
C SER A 105 14.56 -4.26 15.80
N VAL A 106 14.36 -3.20 15.01
CA VAL A 106 15.44 -2.49 14.29
C VAL A 106 15.20 -0.99 14.31
N ASN A 107 16.27 -0.20 14.28
CA ASN A 107 16.18 1.23 13.99
C ASN A 107 16.17 1.43 12.47
N ILE A 108 15.07 1.98 11.95
CA ILE A 108 14.95 2.42 10.55
C ILE A 108 14.95 3.94 10.50
N ASN A 109 15.28 4.48 9.33
CA ASN A 109 15.00 5.87 8.99
C ASN A 109 13.89 5.88 7.92
N ILE A 110 13.01 6.88 7.93
CA ILE A 110 11.91 7.01 6.96
C ILE A 110 11.88 8.47 6.47
N PRO A 111 11.87 8.75 5.16
CA PRO A 111 11.72 10.11 4.62
C PRO A 111 10.44 10.80 5.08
N ASP A 112 10.41 12.13 5.12
CA ASP A 112 9.24 12.91 5.55
C ASP A 112 8.10 13.01 4.52
N SER A 113 8.38 12.57 3.29
CA SER A 113 7.39 12.33 2.22
C SER A 113 6.48 11.12 2.48
N GLU A 114 6.94 10.11 3.23
CA GLU A 114 6.28 8.80 3.26
C GLU A 114 5.12 8.72 4.26
N THR A 115 3.95 8.30 3.75
CA THR A 115 2.76 8.08 4.59
C THR A 115 2.68 6.67 5.15
N ASP A 116 3.30 5.69 4.48
CA ASP A 116 3.16 4.26 4.78
C ASP A 116 4.49 3.51 4.54
N ILE A 117 4.72 2.44 5.29
CA ILE A 117 5.78 1.46 5.05
C ILE A 117 5.17 0.11 4.67
N PHE A 118 5.88 -0.65 3.84
CA PHE A 118 5.47 -1.98 3.42
C PHE A 118 6.35 -3.02 4.08
N ILE A 119 5.78 -4.14 4.53
CA ILE A 119 6.50 -5.20 5.22
C ILE A 119 6.26 -6.51 4.48
N ARG A 120 7.32 -7.04 3.88
CA ARG A 120 7.32 -8.39 3.31
C ARG A 120 7.71 -9.41 4.38
N GLN A 121 6.82 -10.36 4.60
CA GLN A 121 7.09 -11.58 5.34
C GLN A 121 7.30 -12.73 4.36
N THR A 122 8.52 -13.24 4.30
CA THR A 122 8.80 -14.57 3.73
C THR A 122 8.72 -15.61 4.84
N ASP A 123 7.87 -16.62 4.69
CA ASP A 123 7.71 -17.71 5.67
C ASP A 123 8.85 -18.76 5.57
N PRO A 124 8.94 -19.73 6.50
CA PRO A 124 9.98 -20.77 6.45
C PRO A 124 10.02 -21.59 5.16
N PHE A 125 8.92 -21.63 4.41
CA PHE A 125 8.76 -22.35 3.16
C PHE A 125 8.76 -21.40 1.95
N LYS A 126 9.41 -20.23 2.09
CA LYS A 126 9.68 -19.24 1.03
C LYS A 126 8.44 -18.53 0.45
N ARG A 127 7.25 -18.74 1.03
CA ARG A 127 6.02 -18.08 0.59
C ARG A 127 5.95 -16.67 1.15
N LYS A 128 5.43 -15.71 0.38
CA LYS A 128 5.62 -14.29 0.68
C LYS A 128 4.30 -13.51 0.75
N ARG A 129 4.11 -12.79 1.85
CA ARG A 129 3.01 -11.84 2.08
C ARG A 129 3.56 -10.43 2.27
N VAL A 130 2.88 -9.41 1.74
CA VAL A 130 3.25 -8.00 1.80
C VAL A 130 2.12 -7.16 2.39
N TYR A 131 2.38 -6.61 3.57
CA TYR A 131 1.47 -5.79 4.38
C TYR A 131 1.84 -4.30 4.26
N ALA A 132 0.88 -3.38 4.45
CA ALA A 132 1.12 -1.94 4.53
C ALA A 132 0.79 -1.41 5.94
N PHE A 133 1.61 -0.51 6.49
CA PHE A 133 1.37 0.13 7.78
C PHE A 133 1.63 1.64 7.70
N PRO A 134 0.70 2.48 8.20
CA PRO A 134 0.91 3.93 8.18
C PRO A 134 2.07 4.33 9.09
N VAL A 135 2.86 5.31 8.66
CA VAL A 135 3.94 5.92 9.43
C VAL A 135 3.33 6.66 10.62
N GLN A 136 3.71 6.24 11.83
CA GLN A 136 3.25 6.81 13.10
C GLN A 136 4.38 7.59 13.77
N ASP A 137 4.06 8.62 14.56
CA ASP A 137 5.08 9.34 15.33
C ASP A 137 5.54 8.55 16.56
N GLY A 138 6.84 8.60 16.85
CA GLY A 138 7.51 7.74 17.81
C GLY A 138 7.99 6.40 17.20
N ASP A 139 8.09 5.40 18.07
CA ASP A 139 8.40 4.01 17.72
C ASP A 139 7.18 3.28 17.13
N MET A 140 7.41 2.35 16.21
CA MET A 140 6.37 1.65 15.46
C MET A 140 6.28 0.17 15.85
N VAL A 141 5.06 -0.36 15.93
CA VAL A 141 4.78 -1.78 16.15
C VAL A 141 3.81 -2.26 15.08
N CYS A 142 4.21 -3.29 14.34
CA CYS A 142 3.45 -3.86 13.22
C CYS A 142 3.15 -5.33 13.47
N ASP A 143 1.88 -5.68 13.65
CA ASP A 143 1.39 -7.04 13.89
C ASP A 143 0.96 -7.69 12.57
N LEU A 144 1.68 -8.74 12.10
CA LEU A 144 1.44 -9.31 10.76
C LEU A 144 0.43 -10.47 10.73
N GLY A 145 0.36 -11.26 11.81
CA GLY A 145 -0.27 -12.59 11.78
C GLY A 145 -1.04 -12.99 13.03
N SER A 146 -1.36 -12.04 13.92
CA SER A 146 -2.22 -12.33 15.07
C SER A 146 -3.36 -11.33 15.16
N ILE A 147 -4.50 -11.78 15.71
CA ILE A 147 -5.46 -10.87 16.32
C ILE A 147 -4.81 -10.33 17.61
N ALA A 148 -3.88 -9.39 17.42
CA ALA A 148 -3.35 -8.58 18.50
C ALA A 148 -4.56 -7.95 19.19
N ASN A 149 -4.61 -8.04 20.52
CA ASN A 149 -5.67 -7.44 21.31
C ASN A 149 -5.44 -5.92 21.43
N THR A 150 -5.43 -5.23 20.29
CA THR A 150 -5.49 -3.78 20.17
C THR A 150 -6.80 -3.33 20.81
N LYS A 151 -6.71 -2.74 22.00
CA LYS A 151 -7.89 -2.33 22.79
C LYS A 151 -8.48 -1.02 22.27
N SER A 152 -8.88 -1.04 21.00
CA SER A 152 -9.35 0.10 20.21
C SER A 152 -10.44 -0.36 19.25
N SER A 153 -11.69 -0.11 19.65
CA SER A 153 -12.95 -0.57 19.01
C SER A 153 -13.24 -2.07 19.15
N SER A 154 -14.48 -2.38 19.54
CA SER A 154 -14.99 -3.76 19.64
C SER A 154 -15.59 -4.17 18.30
N GLY A 155 -14.74 -4.49 17.33
CA GLY A 155 -15.17 -5.13 16.09
C GLY A 155 -15.74 -6.52 16.41
N SER A 156 -17.04 -6.71 16.21
CA SER A 156 -17.58 -8.05 16.02
C SER A 156 -16.96 -8.63 14.75
N VAL A 157 -16.49 -9.87 14.79
CA VAL A 157 -16.22 -10.62 13.55
C VAL A 157 -17.51 -10.63 12.74
N LEU A 158 -17.52 -9.85 11.65
CA LEU A 158 -18.64 -9.77 10.72
C LEU A 158 -18.64 -11.11 9.99
N ARG A 159 -19.56 -12.00 10.35
CA ARG A 159 -19.80 -13.21 9.56
C ARG A 159 -20.49 -12.81 8.26
N SER A 160 -20.29 -13.61 7.22
CA SER A 160 -21.08 -13.47 5.99
C SER A 160 -22.57 -13.47 6.31
N ALA A 161 -23.38 -12.94 5.39
CA ALA A 161 -24.81 -13.24 5.40
C ALA A 161 -25.04 -14.77 5.40
N ASN A 162 -26.22 -15.20 5.84
CA ASN A 162 -26.65 -16.60 5.74
C ASN A 162 -28.15 -16.62 5.44
N TYR A 163 -28.52 -17.22 4.31
CA TYR A 163 -29.86 -17.11 3.72
C TYR A 163 -30.52 -18.48 3.60
N GLU A 164 -31.61 -18.70 4.33
CA GLU A 164 -32.35 -19.96 4.25
C GLU A 164 -33.09 -20.09 2.91
N MET A 165 -32.97 -21.26 2.26
CA MET A 165 -33.79 -21.62 1.08
C MET A 165 -35.29 -21.59 1.46
N PRO A 166 -36.17 -20.90 0.70
CA PRO A 166 -37.58 -20.82 1.05
C PRO A 166 -38.29 -22.17 0.79
N GLU A 167 -38.93 -22.75 1.80
CA GLU A 167 -39.67 -24.01 1.65
C GLU A 167 -40.75 -23.95 0.53
N VAL A 168 -40.81 -25.01 -0.29
CA VAL A 168 -41.78 -25.14 -1.40
C VAL A 168 -42.57 -26.45 -1.29
N ASP A 169 -43.90 -26.34 -1.20
CA ASP A 169 -44.81 -27.48 -1.37
C ASP A 169 -45.05 -27.77 -2.86
N PHE A 170 -44.26 -28.68 -3.41
CA PHE A 170 -44.41 -29.23 -4.76
C PHE A 170 -45.62 -30.18 -4.92
N SER A 171 -46.41 -30.44 -3.87
CA SER A 171 -47.53 -31.40 -3.95
C SER A 171 -48.68 -30.94 -4.86
N PRO A 172 -48.98 -31.66 -5.96
CA PRO A 172 -50.14 -31.37 -6.81
C PRO A 172 -51.46 -31.86 -6.17
N SER A 173 -51.50 -32.16 -4.87
CA SER A 173 -52.71 -32.64 -4.18
C SER A 173 -53.90 -31.70 -4.41
N GLY A 174 -55.01 -32.24 -4.94
CA GLY A 174 -56.22 -31.50 -5.30
C GLY A 174 -56.15 -30.74 -6.65
N ALA A 175 -55.08 -30.87 -7.43
CA ALA A 175 -54.98 -30.28 -8.76
C ALA A 175 -55.89 -30.99 -9.79
N THR A 176 -56.42 -30.22 -10.74
CA THR A 176 -57.19 -30.75 -11.89
C THR A 176 -56.28 -30.92 -13.11
N ALA A 177 -56.34 -32.07 -13.77
CA ALA A 177 -55.55 -32.31 -14.99
C ALA A 177 -55.87 -31.28 -16.10
N ILE A 178 -54.84 -30.76 -16.75
CA ILE A 178 -54.94 -29.77 -17.84
C ILE A 178 -53.98 -30.14 -19.00
N SER A 179 -54.39 -29.93 -20.25
CA SER A 179 -53.55 -30.17 -21.44
C SER A 179 -54.05 -29.46 -22.70
N GLY A 180 -53.28 -29.57 -23.79
CA GLY A 180 -53.59 -29.01 -25.10
C GLY A 180 -53.61 -27.49 -25.05
N ASN A 181 -54.73 -26.87 -25.40
CA ASN A 181 -54.91 -25.41 -25.41
C ASN A 181 -55.90 -24.94 -24.32
N GLN A 182 -56.10 -25.75 -23.28
CA GLN A 182 -57.03 -25.44 -22.18
C GLN A 182 -56.58 -24.20 -21.40
N GLN A 183 -57.54 -23.37 -21.02
CA GLN A 183 -57.26 -22.07 -20.38
C GLN A 183 -57.21 -22.21 -18.86
N ILE A 184 -56.09 -21.79 -18.26
CA ILE A 184 -55.91 -21.57 -16.83
C ILE A 184 -56.90 -20.48 -16.36
N ARG A 185 -57.40 -20.58 -15.13
CA ARG A 185 -58.36 -19.63 -14.54
C ARG A 185 -57.98 -19.23 -13.12
N THR A 186 -58.35 -18.01 -12.75
CA THR A 186 -58.27 -17.48 -11.37
C THR A 186 -58.88 -18.46 -10.37
N GLY A 187 -58.17 -18.73 -9.27
CA GLY A 187 -58.56 -19.67 -8.22
C GLY A 187 -58.34 -21.16 -8.55
N GLY A 188 -57.80 -21.50 -9.72
CA GLY A 188 -57.60 -22.89 -10.13
C GLY A 188 -56.28 -23.50 -9.66
N LYS A 189 -56.32 -24.76 -9.21
CA LYS A 189 -55.13 -25.63 -9.03
C LYS A 189 -55.12 -26.66 -10.17
N TYR A 190 -54.04 -26.71 -10.96
CA TYR A 190 -53.95 -27.49 -12.20
C TYR A 190 -52.68 -28.33 -12.26
N ILE A 191 -52.72 -29.48 -12.94
CA ILE A 191 -51.55 -30.30 -13.23
C ILE A 191 -51.47 -30.69 -14.71
N VAL A 192 -50.33 -30.41 -15.35
CA VAL A 192 -49.90 -31.07 -16.59
C VAL A 192 -49.29 -32.41 -16.19
N ASN A 193 -49.95 -33.52 -16.55
CA ASN A 193 -49.48 -34.86 -16.21
C ASN A 193 -48.25 -35.26 -17.06
N LYS A 194 -47.54 -36.30 -16.63
CA LYS A 194 -46.59 -37.01 -17.49
C LYS A 194 -47.26 -37.43 -18.80
N ASP A 195 -46.51 -37.35 -19.90
CA ASP A 195 -46.95 -37.58 -21.28
C ASP A 195 -48.01 -36.59 -21.82
N ALA A 196 -48.23 -35.43 -21.17
CA ALA A 196 -49.13 -34.38 -21.65
C ALA A 196 -48.40 -33.04 -21.91
N THR A 197 -48.79 -32.37 -22.98
CA THR A 197 -48.36 -31.00 -23.35
C THR A 197 -49.43 -29.96 -23.00
N LEU A 198 -49.07 -28.76 -22.55
CA LEU A 198 -49.94 -27.59 -22.39
C LEU A 198 -49.37 -26.34 -23.10
N ASN A 199 -50.10 -25.80 -24.08
CA ASN A 199 -49.78 -24.51 -24.71
C ASN A 199 -50.43 -23.34 -23.95
N ILE A 200 -49.60 -22.49 -23.35
CA ILE A 200 -50.01 -21.33 -22.55
C ILE A 200 -49.95 -20.07 -23.43
N SER A 201 -51.10 -19.66 -23.96
CA SER A 201 -51.23 -18.44 -24.79
C SER A 201 -51.72 -17.21 -23.99
N SER A 202 -52.26 -17.41 -22.79
CA SER A 202 -52.62 -16.33 -21.86
C SER A 202 -52.55 -16.82 -20.41
N LEU A 203 -52.37 -15.89 -19.48
CA LEU A 203 -52.46 -16.11 -18.03
C LEU A 203 -53.55 -15.21 -17.43
N PRO A 204 -54.29 -15.64 -16.39
CA PRO A 204 -55.31 -14.81 -15.72
C PRO A 204 -54.73 -13.52 -15.13
N GLY A 205 -55.30 -12.36 -15.51
CA GLY A 205 -54.90 -11.05 -14.97
C GLY A 205 -55.15 -10.92 -13.46
N ASP A 206 -56.21 -11.54 -12.93
CA ASP A 206 -56.46 -11.60 -11.48
C ASP A 206 -55.51 -12.54 -10.74
N GLY A 207 -54.67 -13.30 -11.47
CA GLY A 207 -53.68 -14.22 -10.93
C GLY A 207 -54.26 -15.37 -10.12
N ASN A 208 -53.73 -15.55 -8.90
CA ASN A 208 -54.23 -16.45 -7.87
C ASN A 208 -54.56 -17.87 -8.37
N PHE A 209 -53.65 -18.49 -9.11
CA PHE A 209 -53.73 -19.88 -9.56
C PHE A 209 -52.46 -20.64 -9.18
N SER A 210 -52.49 -21.97 -9.27
CA SER A 210 -51.29 -22.80 -9.13
C SER A 210 -51.24 -23.86 -10.23
N LEU A 211 -50.21 -23.80 -11.06
CA LEU A 211 -49.94 -24.76 -12.13
C LEU A 211 -48.79 -25.68 -11.72
N TYR A 212 -49.00 -26.99 -11.77
CA TYR A 212 -47.98 -28.02 -11.55
C TYR A 212 -47.67 -28.70 -12.88
N ILE A 213 -46.38 -28.97 -13.15
CA ILE A 213 -45.92 -29.46 -14.45
C ILE A 213 -45.07 -30.72 -14.25
N LYS A 214 -45.62 -31.89 -14.60
CA LYS A 214 -44.94 -33.21 -14.62
C LYS A 214 -44.82 -33.78 -16.04
N GLY A 215 -45.13 -32.94 -17.03
CA GLY A 215 -45.00 -33.16 -18.46
C GLY A 215 -44.47 -31.87 -19.09
N GLU A 216 -44.96 -31.53 -20.28
CA GLU A 216 -44.46 -30.41 -21.08
C GLU A 216 -45.40 -29.20 -21.02
N ALA A 217 -44.89 -28.00 -20.76
CA ALA A 217 -45.65 -26.76 -20.84
C ALA A 217 -44.92 -25.75 -21.72
N LYS A 218 -45.62 -25.15 -22.69
CA LYS A 218 -45.02 -24.24 -23.68
C LYS A 218 -45.70 -22.89 -23.72
N LEU A 219 -44.95 -21.83 -23.42
CA LEU A 219 -45.41 -20.46 -23.54
C LEU A 219 -45.57 -20.10 -25.03
N THR A 220 -46.66 -19.44 -25.44
CA THR A 220 -46.95 -19.23 -26.89
C THR A 220 -47.29 -17.79 -27.29
N SER A 221 -47.21 -16.84 -26.35
CA SER A 221 -47.37 -15.39 -26.57
C SER A 221 -46.07 -14.66 -26.29
N ASP A 222 -45.79 -13.55 -26.99
CA ASP A 222 -44.50 -12.82 -26.91
C ASP A 222 -44.26 -12.20 -25.53
N TYR A 223 -45.34 -11.86 -24.83
CA TYR A 223 -45.35 -11.33 -23.49
C TYR A 223 -46.46 -12.02 -22.70
N LEU A 224 -46.13 -12.53 -21.52
CA LEU A 224 -47.06 -13.08 -20.54
C LEU A 224 -46.74 -12.50 -19.17
N THR A 225 -47.75 -12.35 -18.31
CA THR A 225 -47.56 -11.85 -16.94
C THR A 225 -48.06 -12.85 -15.92
N LEU A 226 -47.16 -13.35 -15.07
CA LEU A 226 -47.47 -14.10 -13.87
C LEU A 226 -47.62 -13.10 -12.71
N GLN A 227 -48.81 -12.95 -12.15
CA GLN A 227 -49.06 -11.89 -11.16
C GLN A 227 -50.05 -12.28 -10.06
N ASN A 228 -50.23 -11.42 -9.05
CA ASN A 228 -51.29 -11.52 -8.04
C ASN A 228 -51.35 -12.90 -7.35
N ASN A 229 -50.24 -13.32 -6.73
CA ASN A 229 -50.07 -14.62 -6.05
C ASN A 229 -50.22 -15.86 -6.96
N ALA A 230 -50.14 -15.72 -8.29
CA ALA A 230 -50.07 -16.85 -9.20
C ALA A 230 -48.75 -17.61 -9.05
N LYS A 231 -48.80 -18.95 -9.13
CA LYS A 231 -47.66 -19.84 -8.96
C LYS A 231 -47.52 -20.86 -10.08
N ILE A 232 -46.28 -21.11 -10.47
CA ILE A 232 -45.87 -22.21 -11.34
C ILE A 232 -44.90 -23.10 -10.56
N TYR A 233 -45.17 -24.40 -10.59
CA TYR A 233 -44.36 -25.45 -9.99
C TYR A 233 -43.98 -26.42 -11.12
N ILE A 234 -42.70 -26.45 -11.46
CA ILE A 234 -42.14 -27.45 -12.35
C ILE A 234 -41.66 -28.58 -11.46
N LEU A 235 -42.13 -29.79 -11.75
CA LEU A 235 -41.81 -30.99 -10.99
C LEU A 235 -40.64 -31.70 -11.67
N SER A 236 -40.01 -32.65 -10.97
CA SER A 236 -39.09 -33.64 -11.54
C SER A 236 -39.65 -34.21 -12.86
N ASP A 237 -38.84 -34.59 -13.85
CA ASP A 237 -39.25 -34.94 -15.23
C ASP A 237 -40.09 -33.86 -16.00
N GLY A 238 -40.34 -32.67 -15.42
CA GLY A 238 -41.24 -31.65 -15.97
C GLY A 238 -40.50 -30.52 -16.66
N GLU A 239 -41.09 -29.97 -17.72
CA GLU A 239 -40.48 -28.95 -18.59
C GLU A 239 -41.42 -27.74 -18.74
N LEU A 240 -40.90 -26.51 -18.52
CA LEU A 240 -41.55 -25.27 -18.97
C LEU A 240 -40.63 -24.49 -19.90
N THR A 241 -40.98 -24.44 -21.18
CA THR A 241 -40.12 -23.84 -22.22
C THR A 241 -40.83 -22.82 -23.11
N ALA A 242 -40.03 -22.05 -23.86
CA ALA A 242 -40.54 -21.11 -24.84
C ALA A 242 -41.09 -21.84 -26.10
N GLY A 243 -42.40 -21.91 -26.27
CA GLY A 243 -43.05 -22.48 -27.47
C GLY A 243 -42.90 -21.65 -28.75
N LYS A 244 -42.24 -20.49 -28.69
CA LYS A 244 -41.76 -19.70 -29.84
C LYS A 244 -40.60 -18.79 -29.42
N ASN A 245 -39.86 -18.28 -30.40
CA ASN A 245 -38.62 -17.54 -30.13
C ASN A 245 -38.85 -16.10 -29.58
N ASN A 246 -38.09 -15.72 -28.55
CA ASN A 246 -38.07 -14.44 -27.84
C ASN A 246 -39.37 -14.08 -27.09
N ILE A 247 -39.80 -14.97 -26.19
CA ILE A 247 -40.88 -14.76 -25.22
C ILE A 247 -40.35 -14.07 -23.96
N VAL A 248 -41.16 -13.19 -23.35
CA VAL A 248 -40.92 -12.67 -22.00
C VAL A 248 -42.03 -13.14 -21.05
N LEU A 249 -41.65 -13.77 -19.94
CA LEU A 249 -42.54 -14.01 -18.80
C LEU A 249 -42.19 -13.02 -17.68
N ASN A 250 -43.08 -12.05 -17.46
CA ASN A 250 -42.93 -11.04 -16.43
C ASN A 250 -43.65 -11.47 -15.14
N CYS A 251 -42.95 -11.47 -14.02
CA CYS A 251 -43.43 -11.86 -12.71
C CYS A 251 -43.60 -10.62 -11.83
N VAL A 252 -44.79 -10.43 -11.25
CA VAL A 252 -45.20 -9.18 -10.57
C VAL A 252 -46.02 -9.47 -9.31
N GLY A 253 -45.79 -8.74 -8.22
CA GLY A 253 -46.39 -9.07 -6.92
C GLY A 253 -45.74 -10.34 -6.36
N ASN A 254 -46.39 -11.03 -5.40
CA ASN A 254 -45.90 -12.32 -4.88
C ASN A 254 -46.06 -13.50 -5.86
N ALA A 255 -45.81 -13.29 -7.16
CA ALA A 255 -45.71 -14.32 -8.16
C ALA A 255 -44.48 -15.21 -7.90
N GLN A 256 -44.64 -16.52 -8.07
CA GLN A 256 -43.57 -17.48 -7.79
C GLN A 256 -43.45 -18.50 -8.91
N ILE A 257 -42.24 -18.69 -9.43
CA ILE A 257 -41.85 -19.88 -10.17
C ILE A 257 -40.99 -20.72 -9.23
N ALA A 258 -41.23 -22.03 -9.18
CA ALA A 258 -40.39 -22.98 -8.47
C ALA A 258 -40.09 -24.20 -9.34
N VAL A 259 -38.84 -24.64 -9.34
CA VAL A 259 -38.35 -25.81 -10.08
C VAL A 259 -37.92 -26.87 -9.06
N GLU A 260 -38.52 -28.05 -9.13
CA GLU A 260 -38.13 -29.23 -8.34
C GLU A 260 -36.90 -29.89 -9.00
N LYS A 261 -36.14 -30.66 -8.21
CA LYS A 261 -35.00 -31.41 -8.73
C LYS A 261 -35.39 -32.32 -9.89
N ASP A 262 -34.53 -32.37 -10.91
CA ASP A 262 -34.72 -33.08 -12.19
C ASP A 262 -35.87 -32.52 -13.06
N GLY A 263 -36.32 -31.29 -12.83
CA GLY A 263 -37.21 -30.51 -13.73
C GLY A 263 -36.50 -29.29 -14.32
N SER A 264 -37.01 -28.77 -15.45
CA SER A 264 -36.35 -27.69 -16.22
C SER A 264 -37.26 -26.50 -16.60
N LEU A 265 -36.67 -25.30 -16.63
CA LEU A 265 -37.31 -24.03 -16.98
C LEU A 265 -36.45 -23.24 -17.97
N GLY A 266 -36.83 -23.15 -19.25
CA GLY A 266 -35.93 -22.42 -20.16
C GLY A 266 -36.27 -22.33 -21.65
N ASP A 267 -35.20 -22.44 -22.43
CA ASP A 267 -35.22 -22.43 -23.88
C ASP A 267 -35.53 -23.84 -24.46
N ASP A 268 -35.81 -23.91 -25.76
CA ASP A 268 -36.08 -25.16 -26.50
C ASP A 268 -35.43 -25.03 -27.89
N ASP A 269 -34.17 -25.48 -28.01
CA ASP A 269 -33.19 -25.48 -29.14
C ASP A 269 -33.13 -24.21 -30.02
N ASP A 270 -34.25 -23.84 -30.64
CA ASP A 270 -34.45 -22.68 -31.53
C ASP A 270 -35.16 -21.49 -30.83
N LYS A 271 -35.60 -21.64 -29.58
CA LYS A 271 -36.70 -20.83 -28.99
C LYS A 271 -36.32 -20.19 -27.65
N LYS A 272 -36.22 -18.86 -27.67
CA LYS A 272 -35.68 -18.08 -26.55
C LYS A 272 -36.69 -17.57 -25.53
N LEU A 273 -36.42 -17.79 -24.25
CA LEU A 273 -37.14 -17.28 -23.08
C LEU A 273 -36.40 -16.08 -22.44
N SER A 274 -37.15 -15.25 -21.72
CA SER A 274 -36.61 -14.22 -20.84
C SER A 274 -37.54 -14.06 -19.64
N LEU A 275 -36.96 -13.96 -18.44
CA LEU A 275 -37.70 -13.77 -17.20
C LEU A 275 -37.43 -12.37 -16.64
N SER A 276 -38.48 -11.74 -16.14
CA SER A 276 -38.43 -10.41 -15.51
C SER A 276 -39.15 -10.50 -14.18
N PHE A 277 -38.54 -10.06 -13.09
CA PHE A 277 -39.08 -10.15 -11.74
C PHE A 277 -39.13 -8.77 -11.06
N THR A 278 -40.31 -8.41 -10.53
CA THR A 278 -40.51 -7.21 -9.72
C THR A 278 -41.55 -7.43 -8.63
N ASP A 279 -41.58 -6.50 -7.67
CA ASP A 279 -42.62 -6.29 -6.68
C ASP A 279 -42.86 -7.53 -5.77
N GLN A 280 -41.79 -8.09 -5.18
CA GLN A 280 -41.83 -9.29 -4.32
C GLN A 280 -42.00 -10.63 -5.06
N SER A 281 -41.84 -10.66 -6.39
CA SER A 281 -41.83 -11.92 -7.15
C SER A 281 -40.48 -12.65 -7.04
N ARG A 282 -40.50 -13.96 -7.27
CA ARG A 282 -39.32 -14.80 -7.11
C ARG A 282 -39.25 -16.06 -7.97
N LEU A 283 -38.02 -16.47 -8.24
CA LEU A 283 -37.65 -17.81 -8.68
C LEU A 283 -37.06 -18.59 -7.51
N ILE A 284 -37.37 -19.89 -7.43
CA ILE A 284 -36.70 -20.84 -6.53
C ILE A 284 -36.32 -22.06 -7.38
N ASN A 285 -35.03 -22.35 -7.53
CA ASN A 285 -34.53 -23.42 -8.37
C ASN A 285 -33.83 -24.50 -7.54
N HIS A 286 -34.30 -25.75 -7.71
CA HIS A 286 -33.64 -26.97 -7.26
C HIS A 286 -33.29 -27.92 -8.43
N GLY A 287 -33.53 -27.47 -9.67
CA GLY A 287 -33.35 -28.19 -10.93
C GLY A 287 -32.53 -27.35 -11.91
N ASP A 288 -33.01 -27.23 -13.15
CA ASP A 288 -32.31 -26.62 -14.29
C ASP A 288 -33.05 -25.36 -14.82
N VAL A 289 -32.30 -24.30 -15.14
CA VAL A 289 -32.81 -23.02 -15.69
C VAL A 289 -31.92 -22.41 -16.79
N GLU A 290 -32.10 -22.76 -18.06
CA GLU A 290 -31.44 -22.11 -19.21
C GLU A 290 -32.21 -20.88 -19.74
N LEU A 291 -31.57 -19.72 -19.93
CA LEU A 291 -32.23 -18.50 -20.43
C LEU A 291 -31.38 -17.70 -21.45
N ASN A 292 -31.63 -17.89 -22.75
CA ASN A 292 -30.84 -17.30 -23.86
C ASN A 292 -31.57 -16.18 -24.64
N GLY A 293 -32.65 -15.60 -24.10
CA GLY A 293 -33.33 -14.44 -24.68
C GLY A 293 -32.66 -13.09 -24.38
N LYS A 294 -33.20 -12.01 -24.96
CA LYS A 294 -32.63 -10.64 -24.85
C LYS A 294 -33.70 -9.56 -24.62
N LYS A 295 -34.81 -9.91 -23.97
CA LYS A 295 -35.98 -9.02 -23.84
C LYS A 295 -36.43 -8.75 -22.40
N ALA A 296 -35.83 -9.35 -21.38
CA ALA A 296 -35.98 -8.84 -20.02
C ALA A 296 -35.39 -7.43 -19.94
N ASN A 297 -36.20 -6.46 -19.50
CA ASN A 297 -36.00 -5.00 -19.60
C ASN A 297 -35.52 -4.42 -20.97
N GLY A 298 -35.48 -5.25 -22.03
CA GLY A 298 -35.04 -4.88 -23.38
C GLY A 298 -33.59 -5.19 -23.73
N ASN A 299 -32.78 -5.77 -22.83
CA ASN A 299 -31.37 -6.09 -23.12
C ASN A 299 -30.91 -7.49 -22.65
N TYR A 300 -31.51 -8.03 -21.59
CA TYR A 300 -31.03 -9.22 -20.87
C TYR A 300 -31.98 -10.42 -21.04
N SER A 301 -31.55 -11.63 -20.67
CA SER A 301 -32.48 -12.76 -20.49
C SER A 301 -33.15 -12.73 -19.13
N LEU A 302 -32.43 -12.29 -18.09
CA LEU A 302 -32.90 -12.26 -16.72
C LEU A 302 -32.80 -10.84 -16.13
N ALA A 303 -33.90 -10.34 -15.57
CA ALA A 303 -33.94 -9.03 -14.91
C ALA A 303 -34.69 -9.06 -13.58
N LEU A 304 -34.09 -8.46 -12.56
CA LEU A 304 -34.72 -8.10 -11.29
C LEU A 304 -34.81 -6.57 -11.27
N THR A 305 -35.99 -5.99 -10.97
CA THR A 305 -36.12 -4.52 -10.91
C THR A 305 -36.32 -3.98 -9.51
N SER A 306 -37.35 -4.41 -8.77
CA SER A 306 -37.57 -3.98 -7.38
C SER A 306 -38.12 -5.11 -6.51
N SER A 307 -37.57 -5.26 -5.31
CA SER A 307 -37.96 -6.28 -4.29
C SER A 307 -38.03 -7.73 -4.80
N ALA A 308 -37.39 -8.03 -5.94
CA ALA A 308 -37.38 -9.35 -6.54
C ALA A 308 -36.27 -10.22 -5.94
N SER A 309 -36.47 -11.54 -5.93
CA SER A 309 -35.47 -12.47 -5.41
C SER A 309 -35.31 -13.75 -6.24
N ILE A 310 -34.09 -14.25 -6.31
CA ILE A 310 -33.77 -15.58 -6.85
C ILE A 310 -33.11 -16.40 -5.75
N TYR A 311 -33.51 -17.66 -5.64
CA TYR A 311 -32.93 -18.65 -4.75
C TYR A 311 -32.55 -19.86 -5.61
N ASN A 312 -31.30 -20.30 -5.55
CA ASN A 312 -30.79 -21.43 -6.34
C ASN A 312 -30.02 -22.40 -5.43
N ASP A 313 -30.32 -23.70 -5.54
CA ASP A 313 -29.46 -24.81 -5.13
C ASP A 313 -29.33 -25.89 -6.24
N GLY A 314 -29.71 -25.52 -7.48
CA GLY A 314 -29.50 -26.28 -8.71
C GLY A 314 -28.59 -25.54 -9.70
N GLU A 315 -28.92 -25.63 -10.99
CA GLU A 315 -28.11 -25.20 -12.14
C GLU A 315 -28.82 -24.05 -12.88
N MET A 316 -28.13 -22.96 -13.22
CA MET A 316 -28.72 -21.76 -13.85
C MET A 316 -27.85 -21.17 -14.97
N ASP A 317 -28.20 -21.48 -16.21
CA ASP A 317 -27.49 -21.07 -17.44
C ASP A 317 -28.04 -19.75 -18.04
N ILE A 318 -27.50 -18.61 -17.62
CA ILE A 318 -28.00 -17.27 -17.98
C ILE A 318 -27.23 -16.70 -19.18
N THR A 319 -27.19 -17.50 -20.24
CA THR A 319 -26.53 -17.22 -21.53
C THR A 319 -26.94 -15.87 -22.17
N GLY A 320 -28.12 -15.32 -21.87
CA GLY A 320 -28.56 -13.99 -22.31
C GLY A 320 -28.17 -12.80 -21.41
N GLY A 321 -27.49 -13.02 -20.28
CA GLY A 321 -27.06 -12.01 -19.32
C GLY A 321 -28.12 -11.64 -18.26
N LEU A 322 -27.65 -11.13 -17.10
CA LEU A 322 -28.45 -10.79 -15.92
C LEU A 322 -28.39 -9.28 -15.60
N SER A 323 -29.47 -8.73 -15.07
CA SER A 323 -29.45 -7.38 -14.47
C SER A 323 -30.27 -7.22 -13.20
N THR A 324 -29.75 -6.43 -12.25
CA THR A 324 -30.49 -5.85 -11.12
C THR A 324 -30.62 -4.33 -11.28
N THR A 325 -31.59 -3.69 -10.63
CA THR A 325 -31.74 -2.22 -10.68
C THR A 325 -31.88 -1.50 -9.34
N ASP A 326 -32.20 -2.19 -8.24
CA ASP A 326 -32.20 -1.58 -6.91
C ASP A 326 -31.70 -2.48 -5.77
N LYS A 327 -31.45 -1.85 -4.61
CA LYS A 327 -30.95 -2.47 -3.37
C LYS A 327 -31.93 -3.39 -2.63
N THR A 328 -33.04 -3.76 -3.26
CA THR A 328 -33.99 -4.76 -2.75
C THR A 328 -34.06 -5.97 -3.68
N ASN A 329 -33.19 -6.01 -4.70
CA ASN A 329 -32.97 -7.19 -5.53
C ASN A 329 -31.95 -8.09 -4.84
N LEU A 330 -32.29 -9.37 -4.66
CA LEU A 330 -31.45 -10.36 -3.96
C LEU A 330 -31.27 -11.61 -4.83
N ILE A 331 -30.05 -12.13 -4.93
CA ILE A 331 -29.76 -13.45 -5.48
C ILE A 331 -29.08 -14.26 -4.37
N VAL A 332 -29.58 -15.46 -4.10
CA VAL A 332 -29.03 -16.42 -3.13
C VAL A 332 -28.67 -17.69 -3.90
N ASN A 333 -27.39 -18.04 -3.95
CA ASN A 333 -26.89 -19.22 -4.63
C ASN A 333 -26.19 -20.20 -3.68
N TYR A 334 -26.56 -21.47 -3.78
CA TYR A 334 -25.94 -22.65 -3.17
C TYR A 334 -25.59 -23.74 -4.21
N GLY A 335 -25.82 -23.47 -5.50
CA GLY A 335 -25.52 -24.37 -6.62
C GLY A 335 -24.62 -23.68 -7.66
N GLU A 336 -24.93 -23.85 -8.93
CA GLU A 336 -24.17 -23.32 -10.06
C GLU A 336 -24.98 -22.25 -10.79
N PHE A 337 -24.34 -21.13 -11.18
CA PHE A 337 -25.00 -19.93 -11.70
C PHE A 337 -24.09 -19.18 -12.66
N ASP A 338 -24.30 -19.40 -13.96
CA ASP A 338 -23.33 -19.06 -15.00
C ASP A 338 -23.92 -18.05 -16.00
N ILE A 339 -23.11 -17.10 -16.48
CA ILE A 339 -23.61 -15.93 -17.20
C ILE A 339 -22.68 -15.52 -18.38
N GLU A 340 -22.81 -16.19 -19.54
CA GLU A 340 -22.01 -16.01 -20.80
C GLU A 340 -21.88 -14.57 -21.39
N LYS A 341 -22.34 -13.49 -20.72
CA LYS A 341 -22.41 -12.13 -21.31
C LYS A 341 -22.14 -11.01 -20.33
N THR A 342 -23.08 -10.75 -19.43
CA THR A 342 -23.00 -9.58 -18.56
C THR A 342 -23.88 -9.77 -17.34
N LEU A 343 -23.26 -9.84 -16.16
CA LEU A 343 -23.90 -9.50 -14.90
C LEU A 343 -23.87 -7.97 -14.75
N LYS A 344 -25.04 -7.32 -14.71
CA LYS A 344 -25.15 -5.93 -14.31
C LYS A 344 -25.76 -5.82 -12.92
N LEU A 345 -24.91 -5.65 -11.91
CA LEU A 345 -25.32 -5.39 -10.54
C LEU A 345 -25.51 -3.88 -10.34
N THR A 346 -26.70 -3.43 -9.94
CA THR A 346 -26.96 -2.02 -9.61
C THR A 346 -27.66 -1.92 -8.26
N ASN A 347 -26.86 -1.69 -7.22
CA ASN A 347 -27.22 -1.62 -5.80
C ASN A 347 -27.77 -2.91 -5.15
N GLY A 348 -28.14 -3.93 -5.93
CA GLY A 348 -28.60 -5.23 -5.43
C GLY A 348 -27.53 -6.05 -4.69
N GLU A 349 -27.96 -7.18 -4.15
CA GLU A 349 -27.16 -8.07 -3.33
C GLU A 349 -27.08 -9.47 -3.97
N ILE A 350 -25.87 -10.03 -4.01
CA ILE A 350 -25.62 -11.44 -4.34
C ILE A 350 -25.01 -12.09 -3.10
N TYR A 351 -25.59 -13.19 -2.66
CA TYR A 351 -24.96 -14.14 -1.75
C TYR A 351 -24.66 -15.41 -2.53
N ASN A 352 -23.38 -15.81 -2.54
CA ASN A 352 -22.94 -17.05 -3.16
C ASN A 352 -22.26 -17.97 -2.12
N ALA A 353 -22.69 -19.22 -2.09
CA ALA A 353 -22.14 -20.28 -1.26
C ALA A 353 -21.64 -21.49 -2.06
N CYS A 354 -21.59 -21.40 -3.39
CA CYS A 354 -21.00 -22.42 -4.26
C CYS A 354 -20.40 -21.75 -5.53
N VAL A 355 -20.85 -22.10 -6.74
CA VAL A 355 -20.28 -21.56 -8.00
C VAL A 355 -21.10 -20.39 -8.54
N PHE A 356 -20.43 -19.28 -8.88
CA PHE A 356 -21.03 -18.17 -9.62
C PHE A 356 -20.05 -17.66 -10.67
N ASP A 357 -20.41 -17.74 -11.96
CA ASP A 357 -19.54 -17.40 -13.10
C ASP A 357 -20.20 -16.34 -14.01
N ALA A 358 -19.43 -15.37 -14.52
CA ALA A 358 -19.92 -14.37 -15.47
C ALA A 358 -18.81 -13.67 -16.27
N ASP A 359 -18.76 -13.86 -17.60
CA ASP A 359 -17.79 -13.23 -18.54
C ASP A 359 -17.48 -11.75 -18.21
N ILE A 360 -18.53 -10.97 -17.97
CA ILE A 360 -18.42 -9.53 -17.72
C ILE A 360 -19.29 -9.14 -16.52
N CYS A 361 -18.66 -8.56 -15.51
CA CYS A 361 -19.33 -8.00 -14.35
C CYS A 361 -19.29 -6.47 -14.39
N VAL A 362 -20.45 -5.82 -14.27
CA VAL A 362 -20.58 -4.37 -14.22
C VAL A 362 -21.37 -3.98 -12.97
N VAL A 363 -20.65 -3.53 -11.93
CA VAL A 363 -21.19 -3.15 -10.62
C VAL A 363 -21.28 -1.63 -10.48
N ASN A 364 -22.47 -1.14 -10.14
CA ASN A 364 -22.75 0.27 -9.83
C ASN A 364 -23.52 0.36 -8.50
N GLY A 365 -22.77 0.31 -7.41
CA GLY A 365 -23.26 0.00 -6.07
C GLY A 365 -23.69 -1.46 -5.95
N GLY A 366 -23.68 -1.99 -4.73
CA GLY A 366 -24.17 -3.32 -4.40
C GLY A 366 -23.22 -4.10 -3.49
N THR A 367 -23.65 -5.31 -3.13
CA THR A 367 -22.89 -6.23 -2.27
C THR A 367 -22.77 -7.58 -2.94
N ILE A 368 -21.59 -8.20 -2.84
CA ILE A 368 -21.33 -9.60 -3.17
C ILE A 368 -20.76 -10.25 -1.91
N GLU A 369 -21.51 -11.18 -1.32
CA GLU A 369 -21.13 -11.98 -0.15
C GLU A 369 -20.70 -13.38 -0.64
N LEU A 370 -19.45 -13.76 -0.41
CA LEU A 370 -18.93 -15.11 -0.69
C LEU A 370 -18.80 -15.89 0.61
N ALA A 371 -19.51 -17.01 0.72
CA ALA A 371 -19.43 -17.91 1.86
C ALA A 371 -18.16 -18.79 1.80
N SER A 372 -17.84 -19.46 2.91
CA SER A 372 -16.59 -20.20 3.03
C SER A 372 -16.48 -21.32 1.98
N GLY A 373 -15.40 -21.28 1.18
CA GLY A 373 -15.12 -22.25 0.11
C GLY A 373 -15.77 -21.98 -1.26
N SER A 374 -16.65 -20.97 -1.39
CA SER A 374 -17.31 -20.64 -2.67
C SER A 374 -16.41 -19.86 -3.63
N ILE A 375 -16.66 -19.94 -4.95
CA ILE A 375 -15.99 -19.15 -5.99
C ILE A 375 -16.90 -18.14 -6.67
N PHE A 376 -16.38 -16.94 -6.94
CA PHE A 376 -16.92 -16.01 -7.92
C PHE A 376 -15.88 -15.80 -9.03
N GLU A 377 -16.22 -16.18 -10.27
CA GLU A 377 -15.31 -16.16 -11.42
C GLU A 377 -15.83 -15.18 -12.50
N CYS A 378 -14.92 -14.48 -13.20
CA CYS A 378 -15.28 -13.59 -14.31
C CYS A 378 -14.05 -13.14 -15.13
N ASP A 379 -14.16 -13.01 -16.46
CA ASP A 379 -13.05 -12.35 -17.20
C ASP A 379 -12.89 -10.89 -16.75
N LYS A 380 -13.97 -10.10 -16.78
CA LYS A 380 -13.87 -8.63 -16.85
C LYS A 380 -14.78 -7.96 -15.83
N PHE A 381 -14.17 -7.47 -14.75
CA PHE A 381 -14.91 -6.94 -13.60
C PHE A 381 -14.76 -5.42 -13.48
N THR A 382 -15.80 -4.65 -13.74
CA THR A 382 -15.81 -3.17 -13.59
C THR A 382 -16.72 -2.75 -12.44
N ALA A 383 -16.18 -2.07 -11.42
CA ALA A 383 -16.92 -1.77 -10.20
C ALA A 383 -16.72 -0.35 -9.66
N GLY A 384 -17.82 0.27 -9.22
CA GLY A 384 -17.83 1.49 -8.41
C GLY A 384 -18.85 1.36 -7.28
N GLY A 385 -18.46 1.66 -6.04
CA GLY A 385 -19.31 1.52 -4.84
C GLY A 385 -19.66 0.09 -4.41
N LEU A 386 -18.91 -0.92 -4.89
CA LEU A 386 -19.06 -2.33 -4.50
C LEU A 386 -18.62 -2.58 -3.04
N HIS A 387 -19.29 -3.52 -2.38
CA HIS A 387 -18.79 -4.21 -1.20
C HIS A 387 -18.64 -5.69 -1.54
N LEU A 388 -17.41 -6.16 -1.77
CA LEU A 388 -17.08 -7.58 -1.92
C LEU A 388 -16.62 -8.10 -0.55
N ASN A 389 -17.40 -9.00 0.02
CA ASN A 389 -17.22 -9.55 1.35
C ASN A 389 -16.95 -11.05 1.23
N MET A 390 -15.87 -11.52 1.83
CA MET A 390 -15.27 -12.83 1.53
C MET A 390 -15.01 -13.60 2.83
N ASP A 391 -15.71 -14.72 3.06
CA ASP A 391 -15.49 -15.59 4.21
C ASP A 391 -14.29 -16.55 3.98
N ALA A 392 -13.87 -17.30 5.01
CA ALA A 392 -12.69 -18.16 5.00
C ALA A 392 -12.59 -19.04 3.75
N LEU A 393 -11.44 -19.07 3.07
CA LEU A 393 -11.17 -19.95 1.93
C LEU A 393 -12.09 -19.72 0.71
N SER A 394 -12.87 -18.62 0.67
CA SER A 394 -13.58 -18.21 -0.55
C SER A 394 -12.61 -17.62 -1.58
N VAL A 395 -12.97 -17.73 -2.86
CA VAL A 395 -12.17 -17.27 -4.00
C VAL A 395 -12.97 -16.24 -4.80
N PHE A 396 -12.36 -15.08 -5.06
CA PHE A 396 -12.74 -14.23 -6.18
C PHE A 396 -11.64 -14.39 -7.24
N ASP A 397 -12.00 -14.83 -8.45
CA ASP A 397 -11.05 -15.02 -9.54
C ASP A 397 -11.41 -14.16 -10.76
N CYS A 398 -10.38 -13.53 -11.32
CA CYS A 398 -10.46 -12.66 -12.48
C CYS A 398 -9.19 -12.80 -13.33
N THR A 399 -8.92 -14.04 -13.75
CA THR A 399 -7.78 -14.46 -14.57
C THR A 399 -8.21 -15.15 -15.87
N ASP A 400 -7.33 -15.17 -16.87
CA ASP A 400 -7.54 -15.79 -18.19
C ASP A 400 -6.18 -16.24 -18.75
N ASP A 401 -6.12 -17.41 -19.41
CA ASP A 401 -4.92 -17.91 -20.10
C ASP A 401 -4.26 -16.85 -21.01
N ASN A 402 -5.06 -15.97 -21.61
CA ASN A 402 -4.62 -14.91 -22.52
C ASN A 402 -4.28 -13.59 -21.81
N LYS A 403 -4.48 -13.51 -20.49
CA LYS A 403 -4.35 -12.30 -19.65
C LYS A 403 -5.18 -11.12 -20.18
N SER A 404 -6.33 -11.40 -20.78
CA SER A 404 -7.33 -10.40 -21.19
C SER A 404 -8.36 -10.11 -20.10
N ALA A 405 -8.33 -10.88 -19.01
CA ALA A 405 -9.09 -10.66 -17.80
C ALA A 405 -8.53 -9.49 -16.97
N GLY A 406 -9.34 -8.98 -16.05
CA GLY A 406 -8.91 -7.99 -15.08
C GLY A 406 -10.03 -7.14 -14.47
N VAL A 407 -9.66 -6.51 -13.36
CA VAL A 407 -10.54 -5.72 -12.51
C VAL A 407 -10.29 -4.22 -12.75
N HIS A 408 -11.33 -3.45 -13.03
CA HIS A 408 -11.27 -2.00 -13.14
C HIS A 408 -12.15 -1.35 -12.06
N PHE A 409 -11.51 -0.92 -10.97
CA PHE A 409 -12.18 -0.16 -9.91
C PHE A 409 -12.31 1.30 -10.37
N ASN A 410 -13.52 1.71 -10.74
CA ASN A 410 -13.80 3.07 -11.19
C ASN A 410 -14.06 4.03 -10.01
N THR A 411 -14.80 5.12 -10.25
CA THR A 411 -15.12 6.12 -9.24
C THR A 411 -16.13 5.63 -8.20
N GLN A 412 -16.04 6.16 -6.98
CA GLN A 412 -16.73 5.72 -5.75
C GLN A 412 -16.06 4.48 -5.15
N ARG A 413 -15.47 4.66 -3.95
CA ARG A 413 -14.69 3.64 -3.24
C ARG A 413 -15.41 2.29 -3.17
N ASN A 414 -14.72 1.27 -3.67
CA ASN A 414 -15.06 -0.12 -3.52
C ASN A 414 -14.38 -0.70 -2.26
N TYR A 415 -14.95 -1.75 -1.68
CA TYR A 415 -14.36 -2.47 -0.55
C TYR A 415 -14.19 -3.94 -0.91
N VAL A 416 -13.04 -4.52 -0.55
CA VAL A 416 -12.75 -5.95 -0.63
C VAL A 416 -12.36 -6.39 0.78
N THR A 417 -13.20 -7.22 1.41
CA THR A 417 -13.16 -7.44 2.86
C THR A 417 -13.12 -8.92 3.22
N GLY A 418 -12.00 -9.38 3.77
CA GLY A 418 -11.90 -10.70 4.37
C GLY A 418 -12.59 -10.74 5.74
N LEU A 419 -13.74 -11.40 5.82
CA LEU A 419 -14.67 -11.37 6.96
C LEU A 419 -14.25 -12.22 8.17
N SER A 420 -13.38 -13.21 7.94
CA SER A 420 -13.22 -14.36 8.84
C SER A 420 -11.98 -14.31 9.75
N THR A 421 -11.64 -15.43 10.39
CA THR A 421 -10.37 -15.65 11.12
C THR A 421 -9.26 -16.27 10.28
N ASP A 422 -9.53 -16.64 9.03
CA ASP A 422 -8.59 -17.21 8.05
C ASP A 422 -8.75 -16.51 6.68
N TYR A 423 -7.74 -16.64 5.82
CA TYR A 423 -7.69 -15.88 4.57
C TYR A 423 -8.71 -16.34 3.52
N ALA A 424 -9.28 -15.38 2.81
CA ALA A 424 -9.88 -15.55 1.49
C ALA A 424 -8.87 -15.13 0.40
N LEU A 425 -9.06 -15.60 -0.84
CA LEU A 425 -8.18 -15.31 -1.97
C LEU A 425 -8.88 -14.38 -2.98
N PHE A 426 -8.28 -13.21 -3.23
CA PHE A 426 -8.62 -12.37 -4.37
C PHE A 426 -7.53 -12.55 -5.43
N ARG A 427 -7.82 -13.28 -6.51
CA ARG A 427 -6.93 -13.53 -7.63
C ARG A 427 -7.39 -12.70 -8.84
N ALA A 428 -6.47 -11.97 -9.47
CA ALA A 428 -6.76 -11.22 -10.70
C ALA A 428 -5.51 -11.02 -11.56
N ASP A 429 -5.62 -11.14 -12.87
CA ASP A 429 -4.47 -10.90 -13.77
C ASP A 429 -3.99 -9.45 -13.71
N LYS A 430 -4.93 -8.51 -13.54
CA LYS A 430 -4.70 -7.08 -13.52
C LYS A 430 -5.72 -6.35 -12.64
N VAL A 431 -5.29 -5.29 -11.95
CA VAL A 431 -6.18 -4.32 -11.29
C VAL A 431 -5.85 -2.90 -11.73
N GLU A 432 -6.82 -2.21 -12.30
CA GLU A 432 -6.76 -0.80 -12.71
C GLU A 432 -7.61 0.11 -11.84
N PHE A 433 -7.18 1.36 -11.67
CA PHE A 433 -7.92 2.42 -10.97
C PHE A 433 -8.40 3.50 -11.95
N GLY A 434 -9.70 3.81 -11.91
CA GLY A 434 -10.32 4.85 -12.73
C GLY A 434 -10.25 6.27 -12.13
N GLY A 435 -9.55 6.48 -11.01
CA GLY A 435 -9.46 7.78 -10.34
C GLY A 435 -8.81 7.74 -8.95
N TRP A 436 -9.22 8.69 -8.10
CA TRP A 436 -8.85 8.78 -6.69
C TRP A 436 -9.79 7.90 -5.83
N ASP A 437 -9.26 7.27 -4.78
CA ASP A 437 -10.01 6.53 -3.76
C ASP A 437 -10.87 5.37 -4.31
N CYS A 438 -10.26 4.54 -5.17
CA CYS A 438 -10.94 3.48 -5.92
C CYS A 438 -11.23 2.22 -5.10
N VAL A 439 -10.34 1.78 -4.19
CA VAL A 439 -10.53 0.54 -3.42
C VAL A 439 -9.93 0.61 -2.00
N THR A 440 -10.53 -0.10 -1.05
CA THR A 440 -9.92 -0.47 0.23
C THR A 440 -9.97 -1.98 0.42
N TYR A 441 -8.80 -2.60 0.49
CA TYR A 441 -8.62 -3.99 0.92
C TYR A 441 -8.49 -4.03 2.45
N SER A 442 -9.23 -4.91 3.13
CA SER A 442 -9.17 -5.03 4.59
C SER A 442 -9.59 -6.42 5.10
N GLY A 443 -9.24 -6.73 6.35
CA GLY A 443 -9.57 -8.04 6.94
C GLY A 443 -8.72 -9.18 6.37
N MET A 444 -9.14 -10.43 6.57
CA MET A 444 -8.36 -11.61 6.18
C MET A 444 -8.50 -11.92 4.69
N VAL A 445 -7.86 -11.11 3.83
CA VAL A 445 -7.83 -11.32 2.37
C VAL A 445 -6.40 -11.20 1.82
N GLU A 446 -6.01 -12.17 0.99
CA GLU A 446 -4.74 -12.20 0.28
C GLU A 446 -4.97 -11.88 -1.20
N ILE A 447 -4.23 -10.90 -1.72
CA ILE A 447 -4.37 -10.38 -3.08
C ILE A 447 -3.25 -10.96 -3.96
N GLU A 448 -3.60 -11.88 -4.85
CA GLU A 448 -2.74 -12.38 -5.92
C GLU A 448 -3.01 -11.57 -7.20
N CYS A 449 -2.18 -10.56 -7.48
CA CYS A 449 -2.29 -9.80 -8.73
C CYS A 449 -0.92 -9.31 -9.23
N PRO A 450 -0.42 -9.82 -10.38
CA PRO A 450 0.90 -9.46 -10.91
C PRO A 450 0.91 -8.12 -11.66
N GLN A 451 -0.24 -7.48 -11.88
CA GLN A 451 -0.36 -6.16 -12.53
C GLN A 451 -1.39 -5.28 -11.81
N HIS A 452 -1.15 -5.01 -10.51
CA HIS A 452 -2.03 -4.17 -9.70
C HIS A 452 -1.51 -2.72 -9.68
N ALA A 453 -2.38 -1.74 -9.92
CA ALA A 453 -2.04 -0.31 -9.82
C ALA A 453 -1.57 0.08 -8.40
N THR A 454 -0.51 0.89 -8.28
CA THR A 454 0.07 1.34 -7.00
C THR A 454 -0.98 1.75 -5.96
N ILE A 455 -0.85 1.21 -4.75
CA ILE A 455 -1.69 1.59 -3.61
C ILE A 455 -1.31 3.00 -3.16
N GLY A 456 -2.17 3.96 -3.46
CA GLY A 456 -2.01 5.37 -3.11
C GLY A 456 -3.24 6.16 -3.52
N ASN A 457 -3.14 7.50 -3.53
CA ASN A 457 -4.22 8.39 -3.96
C ASN A 457 -5.60 8.04 -3.36
N GLY A 458 -5.64 7.79 -2.06
CA GLY A 458 -6.86 7.46 -1.30
C GLY A 458 -7.19 5.96 -1.22
N SER A 459 -6.77 5.15 -2.20
CA SER A 459 -6.89 3.68 -2.13
C SER A 459 -5.99 3.10 -1.04
N LYS A 460 -6.36 1.95 -0.47
CA LYS A 460 -5.72 1.40 0.76
C LYS A 460 -5.57 -0.11 0.78
N LEU A 461 -4.49 -0.55 1.42
CA LEU A 461 -4.31 -1.89 1.97
C LEU A 461 -4.31 -1.77 3.50
N VAL A 462 -5.19 -2.49 4.19
CA VAL A 462 -5.34 -2.39 5.65
C VAL A 462 -5.13 -3.78 6.30
N PRO A 463 -4.03 -3.99 7.05
CA PRO A 463 -3.75 -5.26 7.72
C PRO A 463 -4.95 -5.76 8.55
N PRO A 464 -5.22 -7.08 8.56
CA PRO A 464 -4.37 -8.15 8.04
C PRO A 464 -4.43 -8.39 6.52
N ALA A 465 -5.10 -7.54 5.72
CA ALA A 465 -5.07 -7.69 4.27
C ALA A 465 -3.65 -7.50 3.72
N THR A 466 -3.30 -8.31 2.71
CA THR A 466 -1.93 -8.49 2.23
C THR A 466 -1.89 -8.78 0.73
N PHE A 467 -0.87 -8.31 0.02
CA PHE A 467 -0.53 -8.88 -1.28
C PHE A 467 0.25 -10.19 -1.13
N ALA A 468 0.21 -11.03 -2.16
CA ALA A 468 1.19 -12.07 -2.41
C ALA A 468 2.35 -11.51 -3.26
N ASP A 469 3.60 -11.82 -2.91
CA ASP A 469 4.77 -11.59 -3.79
C ASP A 469 5.09 -12.92 -4.48
N GLY A 470 4.39 -13.15 -5.60
CA GLY A 470 4.31 -14.43 -6.30
C GLY A 470 2.91 -15.04 -6.19
N GLN A 471 2.82 -16.37 -6.17
CA GLN A 471 1.58 -17.10 -5.87
C GLN A 471 1.18 -16.88 -4.40
N ALA A 472 -0.12 -16.73 -4.13
CA ALA A 472 -0.68 -16.61 -2.79
C ALA A 472 -0.37 -17.81 -1.91
N SER A 473 -0.30 -17.54 -0.61
CA SER A 473 0.13 -18.47 0.44
C SER A 473 -1.00 -18.97 1.34
N VAL A 474 -2.24 -18.57 1.07
CA VAL A 474 -3.46 -19.19 1.59
C VAL A 474 -3.69 -20.54 0.89
N GLU A 475 -3.88 -21.60 1.68
CA GLU A 475 -4.11 -22.95 1.16
C GLU A 475 -5.63 -23.18 1.03
N ILE A 476 -6.13 -23.30 -0.20
CA ILE A 476 -7.53 -23.56 -0.51
C ILE A 476 -7.60 -24.90 -1.24
N ALA A 477 -8.35 -25.85 -0.69
CA ALA A 477 -8.54 -27.16 -1.30
C ALA A 477 -9.41 -27.07 -2.55
N GLU A 478 -9.09 -27.88 -3.56
CA GLU A 478 -9.93 -28.12 -4.73
C GLU A 478 -11.26 -28.76 -4.27
N ASP A 479 -12.38 -28.19 -4.69
CA ASP A 479 -13.74 -28.68 -4.42
C ASP A 479 -14.69 -28.32 -5.57
N ASP A 480 -15.80 -29.05 -5.69
CA ASP A 480 -16.83 -28.78 -6.70
C ASP A 480 -17.35 -27.34 -6.58
N CYS A 481 -17.58 -26.84 -5.35
CA CYS A 481 -18.06 -25.47 -5.12
C CYS A 481 -17.00 -24.36 -5.32
N ASN A 482 -15.77 -24.71 -5.72
CA ASN A 482 -14.81 -23.75 -6.27
C ASN A 482 -14.35 -24.08 -7.69
N LYS A 483 -15.10 -24.90 -8.45
CA LYS A 483 -14.73 -25.39 -9.80
C LYS A 483 -13.38 -26.12 -9.86
N ASN A 484 -12.85 -26.56 -8.70
CA ASN A 484 -11.47 -27.01 -8.49
C ASN A 484 -10.38 -25.91 -8.70
N SER A 485 -10.77 -24.64 -8.78
CA SER A 485 -9.89 -23.47 -8.94
C SER A 485 -9.29 -22.96 -7.61
N GLY A 486 -8.91 -23.90 -6.74
CA GLY A 486 -8.36 -23.62 -5.41
C GLY A 486 -6.98 -22.95 -5.43
N ASN A 487 -6.23 -23.09 -4.33
CA ASN A 487 -4.84 -22.65 -4.28
C ASN A 487 -4.01 -23.60 -3.44
N GLN A 488 -3.04 -24.25 -4.08
CA GLN A 488 -2.08 -25.13 -3.43
C GLN A 488 -0.70 -24.47 -3.55
N ASN A 489 -0.18 -23.94 -2.44
CA ASN A 489 1.16 -23.37 -2.37
C ASN A 489 1.92 -24.04 -1.21
N PRO A 490 2.46 -25.25 -1.41
CA PRO A 490 3.15 -25.99 -0.36
C PRO A 490 4.47 -25.34 0.09
N GLY A 491 4.94 -24.31 -0.63
CA GLY A 491 6.23 -23.69 -0.45
C GLY A 491 7.41 -24.62 -0.76
N GLU A 492 8.60 -24.19 -0.34
CA GLU A 492 9.88 -24.83 -0.68
C GLU A 492 10.67 -25.31 0.54
N GLY A 493 11.36 -26.46 0.38
CA GLY A 493 12.38 -26.94 1.31
C GLY A 493 11.86 -27.66 2.56
N ASP A 494 12.76 -27.90 3.52
CA ASP A 494 12.46 -28.54 4.81
C ASP A 494 12.18 -27.52 5.94
N GLY A 495 11.93 -26.26 5.56
CA GLY A 495 11.75 -25.10 6.45
C GLY A 495 13.08 -24.43 6.81
N ASP A 496 13.15 -23.11 6.63
CA ASP A 496 14.36 -22.30 6.80
C ASP A 496 14.90 -22.35 8.25
N GLN A 497 16.14 -22.83 8.40
CA GLN A 497 16.82 -23.06 9.68
C GLN A 497 18.04 -22.14 9.90
N ASP A 498 18.38 -21.28 8.93
CA ASP A 498 19.57 -20.42 9.02
C ASP A 498 19.23 -19.05 9.63
N PRO A 499 19.88 -18.62 10.74
CA PRO A 499 19.78 -17.25 11.26
C PRO A 499 20.50 -16.18 10.42
N SER A 500 21.22 -16.56 9.35
CA SER A 500 21.85 -15.61 8.43
C SER A 500 20.83 -14.89 7.53
N TYR A 501 21.14 -13.64 7.13
CA TYR A 501 20.41 -12.90 6.11
C TYR A 501 21.45 -12.12 5.31
N GLU A 502 21.59 -12.43 4.02
CA GLU A 502 22.88 -12.26 3.35
C GLU A 502 23.30 -10.79 3.19
N GLU A 503 22.44 -9.89 2.69
CA GLU A 503 22.71 -8.44 2.63
C GLU A 503 21.47 -7.58 2.94
N VAL A 504 21.62 -6.56 3.79
CA VAL A 504 20.67 -5.44 3.96
C VAL A 504 21.22 -4.19 3.31
N GLU A 505 20.63 -3.75 2.22
CA GLU A 505 20.82 -2.39 1.73
C GLU A 505 20.09 -1.40 2.63
N THR A 506 20.74 -0.28 2.97
CA THR A 506 20.06 0.90 3.53
C THR A 506 19.70 1.88 2.42
N LEU A 507 18.68 2.72 2.63
CA LEU A 507 18.44 3.96 1.88
C LEU A 507 19.73 4.63 1.34
N PRO A 508 19.96 4.72 0.01
CA PRO A 508 20.93 5.68 -0.50
C PRO A 508 20.55 7.15 -0.27
N TYR A 509 21.56 7.96 0.04
CA TYR A 509 21.46 9.41 0.20
C TYR A 509 22.43 10.13 -0.73
N THR A 510 21.97 11.22 -1.35
CA THR A 510 22.78 12.17 -2.08
C THR A 510 23.18 13.27 -1.12
N TYR A 511 24.48 13.41 -0.91
CA TYR A 511 25.07 14.41 -0.04
C TYR A 511 25.54 15.59 -0.89
N LEU A 512 25.23 16.77 -0.38
CA LEU A 512 25.64 18.06 -0.90
C LEU A 512 26.55 18.72 0.11
N PHE A 513 27.60 19.39 -0.34
CA PHE A 513 28.51 20.14 0.52
C PHE A 513 28.84 21.52 -0.07
N GLU A 514 29.25 22.41 0.81
CA GLU A 514 29.88 23.71 0.56
C GLU A 514 31.34 23.69 1.09
N ASP A 515 32.31 24.13 0.30
CA ASP A 515 33.75 24.04 0.63
C ASP A 515 34.32 25.26 1.38
N ASN A 516 33.46 26.26 1.65
CA ASN A 516 33.86 27.56 2.16
C ASN A 516 33.69 27.75 3.68
N TRP A 517 33.25 26.72 4.42
CA TRP A 517 33.06 26.79 5.88
C TRP A 517 34.25 27.45 6.61
N PRO A 518 34.02 28.41 7.53
CA PRO A 518 32.73 28.91 8.04
C PRO A 518 32.14 30.11 7.26
N ALA A 519 32.60 30.39 6.03
CA ALA A 519 32.02 31.43 5.17
C ALA A 519 30.94 30.85 4.24
N THR A 520 29.88 31.63 3.98
CA THR A 520 28.66 31.19 3.25
C THR A 520 28.85 30.89 1.75
N GLY A 521 29.96 31.29 1.13
CA GLY A 521 30.12 31.18 -0.33
C GLY A 521 29.04 31.96 -1.11
N ASP A 522 28.74 31.48 -2.32
CA ASP A 522 27.54 31.79 -3.08
C ASP A 522 26.32 30.93 -2.67
N TYR A 523 26.56 29.75 -2.07
CA TYR A 523 25.56 28.88 -1.42
C TYR A 523 24.65 28.12 -2.41
N ASP A 524 25.25 27.45 -3.38
CA ASP A 524 24.56 26.62 -4.37
C ASP A 524 24.54 25.12 -4.02
N MET A 525 25.26 24.70 -2.97
CA MET A 525 25.32 23.32 -2.49
C MET A 525 25.83 22.31 -3.55
N ASN A 526 26.73 22.71 -4.46
CA ASN A 526 27.31 21.78 -5.44
C ASN A 526 28.86 21.67 -5.42
N ASP A 527 29.55 22.34 -4.49
CA ASP A 527 31.02 22.24 -4.29
C ASP A 527 31.50 20.78 -4.25
N LEU A 528 30.69 19.89 -3.66
CA LEU A 528 30.72 18.45 -3.90
C LEU A 528 29.30 17.88 -3.92
N VAL A 529 29.00 17.01 -4.89
CA VAL A 529 27.76 16.21 -4.95
C VAL A 529 28.09 14.73 -5.05
N ILE A 530 27.71 13.94 -4.04
CA ILE A 530 28.08 12.53 -3.92
C ILE A 530 26.92 11.65 -3.38
N GLY A 531 26.59 10.58 -4.10
CA GLY A 531 25.65 9.56 -3.64
C GLY A 531 26.35 8.48 -2.82
N ILE A 532 25.74 8.00 -1.74
CA ILE A 532 26.22 6.88 -0.91
C ILE A 532 25.09 5.86 -0.73
N GLN A 533 25.41 4.57 -0.89
CA GLN A 533 24.58 3.40 -0.55
C GLN A 533 25.40 2.47 0.37
N ILE A 534 24.75 1.81 1.33
CA ILE A 534 25.43 0.95 2.33
C ILE A 534 24.77 -0.42 2.38
N ASN A 535 25.50 -1.45 1.96
CA ASN A 535 25.08 -2.85 1.99
C ASN A 535 25.72 -3.54 3.21
N ASN A 536 24.90 -3.89 4.20
CA ASN A 536 25.29 -4.52 5.45
C ASN A 536 25.16 -6.05 5.36
N LYS A 537 26.27 -6.79 5.53
CA LYS A 537 26.24 -8.24 5.65
C LYS A 537 25.89 -8.64 7.09
N LYS A 538 24.74 -9.30 7.31
CA LYS A 538 24.22 -9.59 8.66
C LYS A 538 24.29 -11.05 9.09
N MET A 539 24.43 -11.24 10.39
CA MET A 539 24.23 -12.52 11.07
C MET A 539 23.32 -12.27 12.29
N GLY A 540 22.04 -12.65 12.16
CA GLY A 540 21.00 -12.26 13.13
C GLY A 540 20.92 -10.74 13.29
N GLY A 541 21.02 -10.26 14.54
CA GLY A 541 20.99 -8.83 14.90
C GLY A 541 22.33 -8.08 14.77
N LYS A 542 23.36 -8.69 14.18
CA LYS A 542 24.71 -8.11 14.05
C LYS A 542 25.15 -7.95 12.59
N THR A 543 26.04 -6.98 12.34
CA THR A 543 26.69 -6.76 11.03
C THR A 543 28.16 -7.18 11.09
N GLU A 544 28.59 -8.05 10.17
CA GLU A 544 30.00 -8.50 10.05
C GLU A 544 30.86 -7.54 9.22
N SER A 545 30.28 -6.96 8.17
CA SER A 545 30.94 -6.05 7.25
C SER A 545 29.90 -5.17 6.56
N ALA A 546 30.30 -3.97 6.14
CA ALA A 546 29.47 -3.10 5.30
C ALA A 546 30.24 -2.73 4.03
N LYS A 547 29.61 -2.87 2.86
CA LYS A 547 30.07 -2.29 1.60
C LYS A 547 29.45 -0.91 1.44
N ILE A 548 30.29 0.11 1.30
CA ILE A 548 29.89 1.49 1.03
C ILE A 548 30.12 1.70 -0.46
N ILE A 549 29.04 1.76 -1.24
CA ILE A 549 29.07 2.12 -2.66
C ILE A 549 28.89 3.63 -2.74
N TYR A 550 29.73 4.33 -3.51
CA TYR A 550 29.63 5.77 -3.67
C TYR A 550 29.77 6.21 -5.12
N THR A 551 28.99 7.23 -5.50
CA THR A 551 28.97 7.82 -6.84
C THR A 551 29.27 9.30 -6.73
N LEU A 552 30.44 9.72 -7.21
CA LEU A 552 30.78 11.14 -7.31
C LEU A 552 30.13 11.73 -8.57
N TYR A 553 29.17 12.64 -8.41
CA TYR A 553 28.43 13.27 -9.50
C TYR A 553 29.08 14.58 -9.97
N ALA A 554 29.50 15.44 -9.04
CA ALA A 554 29.99 16.78 -9.36
C ALA A 554 30.96 17.34 -8.31
N THR A 555 31.71 18.37 -8.69
CA THR A 555 32.43 19.25 -7.76
C THR A 555 32.51 20.66 -8.33
N GLY A 556 31.86 21.62 -7.67
CA GLY A 556 31.95 23.05 -7.97
C GLY A 556 33.23 23.71 -7.44
N ALA A 557 33.83 23.10 -6.42
CA ALA A 557 34.96 23.68 -5.71
C ALA A 557 36.17 23.97 -6.62
N THR A 558 36.85 25.08 -6.37
CA THR A 558 38.20 25.33 -6.93
C THR A 558 39.32 24.85 -6.00
N LYS A 559 38.99 24.38 -4.79
CA LYS A 559 39.94 23.75 -3.86
C LYS A 559 40.16 22.27 -4.22
N GLN A 560 41.19 21.66 -3.62
CA GLN A 560 41.27 20.21 -3.56
C GLN A 560 40.28 19.70 -2.50
N ILE A 561 39.30 18.90 -2.91
CA ILE A 561 38.30 18.29 -2.03
C ILE A 561 38.59 16.79 -1.90
N GLY A 562 38.93 16.33 -0.69
CA GLY A 562 38.92 14.91 -0.34
C GLY A 562 37.64 14.55 0.43
N VAL A 563 37.32 13.26 0.53
CA VAL A 563 36.12 12.76 1.24
C VAL A 563 36.49 11.61 2.16
N GLY A 564 35.90 11.60 3.36
CA GLY A 564 35.96 10.49 4.30
C GLY A 564 34.69 10.43 5.14
N PHE A 565 34.58 9.38 5.95
CA PHE A 565 33.50 9.24 6.94
C PHE A 565 34.04 8.75 8.27
N GLN A 566 33.38 9.16 9.35
CA GLN A 566 33.56 8.62 10.69
C GLN A 566 32.39 7.69 11.03
N LEU A 567 32.67 6.59 11.73
CA LEU A 567 31.67 5.71 12.30
C LEU A 567 31.46 6.07 13.77
N ASP A 568 30.48 6.93 14.02
CA ASP A 568 30.25 7.50 15.35
C ASP A 568 29.86 6.41 16.36
N GLY A 569 30.62 6.33 17.46
CA GLY A 569 30.46 5.29 18.49
C GLY A 569 31.16 3.96 18.20
N ILE A 570 31.72 3.77 17.00
CA ILE A 570 32.51 2.57 16.66
C ILE A 570 34.01 2.89 16.85
N PRO A 571 34.74 2.27 17.80
CA PRO A 571 36.15 2.58 18.04
C PRO A 571 37.03 2.28 16.83
N ALA A 572 38.10 3.06 16.61
CA ALA A 572 39.04 2.84 15.51
C ALA A 572 39.67 1.43 15.51
N SER A 573 39.84 0.82 16.69
CA SER A 573 40.35 -0.55 16.85
C SER A 573 39.36 -1.65 16.43
N ALA A 574 38.07 -1.32 16.25
CA ALA A 574 37.04 -2.27 15.82
C ALA A 574 36.98 -2.45 14.30
N VAL A 575 37.65 -1.60 13.51
CA VAL A 575 37.64 -1.64 12.03
C VAL A 575 39.04 -1.90 11.48
N SER A 576 39.15 -2.85 10.55
CA SER A 576 40.40 -3.05 9.79
C SER A 576 40.60 -1.91 8.79
N GLY A 577 41.73 -1.20 8.91
CA GLY A 577 42.13 -0.14 7.99
C GLY A 577 41.76 1.30 8.39
N ALA A 578 41.18 1.52 9.59
CA ALA A 578 40.83 2.85 10.08
C ALA A 578 42.05 3.77 10.30
N GLU A 579 41.84 5.08 10.15
CA GLU A 579 42.87 6.11 10.35
C GLU A 579 43.49 6.03 11.75
N GLN A 580 44.82 6.17 11.81
CA GLN A 580 45.57 6.18 13.06
C GLN A 580 45.50 7.54 13.77
N GLY A 581 45.30 7.50 15.09
CA GLY A 581 45.18 8.70 15.93
C GLY A 581 43.75 9.21 16.11
N GLN A 582 42.74 8.43 15.72
CA GLN A 582 41.31 8.72 15.89
C GLN A 582 40.69 7.84 16.99
N THR A 583 39.71 8.35 17.72
CA THR A 583 38.94 7.64 18.74
C THR A 583 37.90 6.72 18.08
N ASN A 584 37.08 7.28 17.20
CA ASN A 584 36.14 6.56 16.34
C ASN A 584 36.85 6.07 15.05
N ALA A 585 36.29 5.06 14.38
CA ALA A 585 36.82 4.58 13.11
C ALA A 585 36.56 5.62 12.00
N VAL A 586 37.64 6.19 11.46
CA VAL A 586 37.59 7.10 10.29
C VAL A 586 38.16 6.38 9.07
N ILE A 587 37.46 6.48 7.93
CA ILE A 587 37.82 5.85 6.66
C ILE A 587 37.78 6.90 5.56
N GLN A 588 38.84 6.99 4.76
CA GLN A 588 38.91 7.88 3.60
C GLN A 588 38.33 7.18 2.36
N LEU A 589 37.48 7.88 1.60
CA LEU A 589 37.01 7.43 0.29
C LEU A 589 37.99 7.83 -0.82
N PHE A 590 38.38 9.11 -0.86
CA PHE A 590 39.38 9.64 -1.81
C PHE A 590 40.02 10.95 -1.34
N SER A 591 41.12 11.35 -1.99
CA SER A 591 41.92 12.53 -1.64
C SER A 591 41.68 13.76 -2.52
N ASP A 592 41.04 13.60 -3.68
CA ASP A 592 40.79 14.68 -4.64
C ASP A 592 39.65 14.34 -5.63
N ALA A 593 38.52 15.05 -5.50
CA ALA A 593 37.34 14.93 -6.35
C ALA A 593 37.64 15.21 -7.84
N HIS A 594 38.49 16.19 -8.14
CA HIS A 594 38.82 16.53 -9.54
C HIS A 594 39.61 15.40 -10.20
N SER A 595 40.63 14.89 -9.51
CA SER A 595 41.43 13.77 -9.98
C SER A 595 40.59 12.51 -10.14
N LEU A 596 39.58 12.28 -9.28
CA LEU A 596 38.66 11.16 -9.41
C LEU A 596 37.73 11.30 -10.63
N LEU A 597 37.25 12.50 -10.92
CA LEU A 597 36.53 12.86 -12.16
C LEU A 597 37.45 13.02 -13.39
N GLY A 598 38.72 12.63 -13.29
CA GLY A 598 39.67 12.61 -14.41
C GLY A 598 40.31 13.95 -14.81
N SER A 599 40.15 15.00 -14.01
CA SER A 599 40.73 16.33 -14.24
C SER A 599 41.94 16.61 -13.34
N SER A 600 42.96 17.26 -13.91
CA SER A 600 44.07 17.86 -13.15
C SER A 600 43.95 19.39 -12.99
N GLU A 601 42.94 20.01 -13.60
CA GLU A 601 42.67 21.44 -13.46
C GLU A 601 41.69 21.70 -12.30
N ARG A 602 41.85 22.84 -11.62
CA ARG A 602 41.03 23.28 -10.48
C ARG A 602 39.87 24.14 -10.96
N THR A 603 38.99 23.49 -11.72
CA THR A 603 37.84 24.11 -12.38
C THR A 603 36.61 23.24 -12.16
N PRO A 604 35.43 23.84 -11.95
CA PRO A 604 34.19 23.11 -11.72
C PRO A 604 33.86 22.03 -12.74
N ILE A 605 33.30 20.92 -12.26
CA ILE A 605 32.95 19.74 -13.06
C ILE A 605 31.50 19.35 -12.78
N ASN A 606 30.70 19.21 -13.84
CA ASN A 606 29.29 18.84 -13.84
C ASN A 606 28.29 19.85 -13.21
N THR A 607 28.75 21.02 -12.74
CA THR A 607 27.92 22.02 -12.02
C THR A 607 27.26 23.07 -12.92
N TYR A 608 27.99 23.71 -13.84
CA TYR A 608 27.38 24.56 -14.88
C TYR A 608 26.54 23.76 -15.88
N LYS A 609 27.00 22.54 -16.17
CA LYS A 609 26.41 21.53 -17.07
C LYS A 609 27.23 20.25 -16.93
N ILE A 610 26.67 19.10 -17.29
CA ILE A 610 27.41 17.83 -17.39
C ILE A 610 28.52 17.96 -18.44
N THR A 611 29.74 17.58 -18.04
CA THR A 611 30.98 17.56 -18.84
C THR A 611 31.81 16.28 -18.66
N ALA A 612 31.56 15.51 -17.59
CA ALA A 612 32.17 14.22 -17.30
C ALA A 612 31.12 13.22 -16.80
N GLU A 613 31.35 11.93 -17.01
CA GLU A 613 30.51 10.87 -16.45
C GLU A 613 30.71 10.77 -14.91
N PRO A 614 29.65 10.51 -14.12
CA PRO A 614 29.79 10.20 -12.70
C PRO A 614 30.67 8.98 -12.44
N VAL A 615 31.41 9.01 -11.33
CA VAL A 615 32.39 7.96 -11.01
C VAL A 615 31.93 7.14 -9.81
N VAL A 616 31.54 5.90 -10.07
CA VAL A 616 31.13 4.90 -9.07
C VAL A 616 32.33 4.12 -8.55
N ASN A 617 32.44 3.95 -7.23
CA ASN A 617 33.42 3.09 -6.56
C ASN A 617 32.81 2.41 -5.33
N GLU A 618 33.52 1.43 -4.75
CA GLU A 618 33.13 0.80 -3.48
C GLU A 618 34.30 0.71 -2.49
N VAL A 619 33.97 0.78 -1.18
CA VAL A 619 34.88 0.54 -0.05
C VAL A 619 34.21 -0.44 0.91
N THR A 620 34.90 -1.50 1.32
CA THR A 620 34.35 -2.47 2.28
C THR A 620 34.94 -2.26 3.68
N VAL A 621 34.10 -1.83 4.61
CA VAL A 621 34.40 -1.79 6.05
C VAL A 621 34.28 -3.20 6.61
N ASN A 622 35.39 -3.72 7.14
CA ASN A 622 35.44 -5.03 7.79
C ASN A 622 35.57 -4.84 9.30
N PHE A 623 34.60 -5.36 10.07
CA PHE A 623 34.62 -5.26 11.52
C PHE A 623 35.43 -6.40 12.14
N ASN A 624 36.40 -6.05 13.00
CA ASN A 624 37.25 -7.00 13.73
C ASN A 624 36.44 -7.80 14.77
N THR A 625 35.22 -7.37 15.08
CA THR A 625 34.18 -8.10 15.82
C THR A 625 32.83 -7.57 15.35
N PRO A 626 31.84 -8.43 14.98
CA PRO A 626 30.56 -7.96 14.44
C PRO A 626 29.81 -7.01 15.38
N ILE A 627 29.44 -5.84 14.85
CA ILE A 627 28.74 -4.77 15.57
C ILE A 627 27.25 -5.10 15.71
N ASP A 628 26.59 -4.58 16.75
CA ASP A 628 25.14 -4.69 16.92
C ASP A 628 24.39 -3.69 16.02
N GLY A 629 23.27 -4.12 15.43
CA GLY A 629 22.49 -3.30 14.50
C GLY A 629 23.05 -3.28 13.07
N VAL A 630 22.96 -2.12 12.42
CA VAL A 630 23.44 -1.86 11.04
C VAL A 630 24.22 -0.54 10.97
N MET A 631 25.13 -0.44 10.00
CA MET A 631 25.65 0.84 9.54
C MET A 631 24.58 1.53 8.68
N ASN A 632 24.23 2.77 9.01
CA ASN A 632 23.26 3.59 8.28
C ASN A 632 23.55 5.08 8.46
N VAL A 633 22.75 5.97 7.88
CA VAL A 633 22.92 7.44 7.94
C VAL A 633 22.98 8.03 9.37
N ASN A 634 22.55 7.30 10.41
CA ASN A 634 22.57 7.76 11.80
C ASN A 634 23.90 7.47 12.52
N ASN A 635 24.77 6.63 11.94
CA ASN A 635 26.13 6.38 12.44
C ASN A 635 27.23 6.56 11.38
N PHE A 636 26.86 7.09 10.21
CA PHE A 636 27.74 7.36 9.07
C PHE A 636 27.95 8.88 8.92
N ASN A 637 28.94 9.40 9.64
CA ASN A 637 29.31 10.82 9.69
C ASN A 637 30.20 11.15 8.47
N LEU A 638 29.59 11.40 7.31
CA LEU A 638 30.29 11.77 6.07
C LEU A 638 30.79 13.23 6.13
N PHE A 639 32.02 13.46 5.67
CA PHE A 639 32.64 14.79 5.65
C PHE A 639 33.57 15.01 4.45
N ILE A 640 33.74 16.29 4.09
CA ILE A 640 34.74 16.71 3.12
C ILE A 640 35.95 17.34 3.81
N VAL A 641 37.12 17.23 3.18
CA VAL A 641 38.37 17.85 3.62
C VAL A 641 38.90 18.77 2.54
N THR A 642 39.04 20.06 2.84
CA THR A 642 39.65 21.00 1.90
C THR A 642 41.17 21.04 2.06
N ASN A 643 41.89 21.00 0.93
CA ASN A 643 43.35 20.97 0.82
C ASN A 643 44.03 19.65 1.27
N GLY A 644 43.28 18.53 1.32
CA GLY A 644 43.84 17.18 1.46
C GLY A 644 44.01 16.67 2.90
N PHE A 645 44.27 15.36 3.01
CA PHE A 645 44.25 14.62 4.29
C PHE A 645 45.58 14.64 5.06
N ASP A 646 46.67 15.14 4.47
CA ASP A 646 48.05 15.00 4.97
C ASP A 646 48.42 15.88 6.20
N SER A 647 47.41 16.38 6.92
CA SER A 647 47.56 17.22 8.11
C SER A 647 46.87 16.59 9.31
N ASP A 648 47.51 16.60 10.48
CA ASP A 648 46.86 16.26 11.76
C ASP A 648 45.99 17.43 12.31
N ARG A 649 45.79 18.49 11.51
CA ARG A 649 44.78 19.53 11.69
C ARG A 649 44.15 19.85 10.33
N ARG A 650 42.99 19.26 10.04
CA ARG A 650 42.30 19.35 8.75
C ARG A 650 41.15 20.35 8.76
N ASN A 651 40.88 21.01 7.64
CA ASN A 651 39.65 21.79 7.51
C ASN A 651 38.53 20.86 7.04
N GLU A 652 37.86 20.23 8.00
CA GLU A 652 36.79 19.25 7.79
C GLU A 652 35.42 19.92 7.87
N VAL A 653 34.55 19.64 6.88
CA VAL A 653 33.16 20.14 6.83
C VAL A 653 32.21 18.96 6.92
N HIS A 654 31.31 18.99 7.90
CA HIS A 654 30.38 17.92 8.23
C HIS A 654 28.93 18.43 8.13
N ILE A 655 27.98 17.49 8.17
CA ILE A 655 26.54 17.77 8.27
C ILE A 655 26.21 18.33 9.66
N ALA A 656 25.18 19.16 9.76
CA ALA A 656 24.70 19.69 11.05
C ALA A 656 24.37 18.57 12.04
N GLY A 657 24.65 18.78 13.33
CA GLY A 657 24.47 17.79 14.39
C GLY A 657 25.66 16.83 14.58
N TYR A 658 26.39 16.51 13.51
CA TYR A 658 27.62 15.72 13.60
C TYR A 658 28.81 16.53 14.15
N LYS A 659 29.81 15.80 14.66
CA LYS A 659 31.06 16.36 15.19
C LYS A 659 32.22 16.11 14.21
N GLY A 660 33.17 17.04 14.17
CA GLY A 660 34.46 16.85 13.51
C GLY A 660 35.24 15.67 14.09
N THR A 661 36.17 15.11 13.31
CA THR A 661 37.06 14.04 13.81
C THR A 661 38.08 14.61 14.80
N ASP A 662 38.86 13.76 15.50
CA ASP A 662 39.88 14.24 16.45
C ASP A 662 40.92 15.15 15.76
N LYS A 663 41.13 14.93 14.45
CA LYS A 663 42.02 15.72 13.58
C LYS A 663 41.38 16.95 12.94
N ALA A 664 40.10 17.24 13.20
CA ALA A 664 39.49 18.48 12.71
C ALA A 664 40.21 19.69 13.34
N ALA A 665 40.50 20.73 12.55
CA ALA A 665 41.08 21.97 13.08
C ALA A 665 40.16 22.67 14.10
N SER A 666 38.87 22.32 14.10
CA SER A 666 37.80 22.71 15.02
C SER A 666 37.72 21.86 16.31
N SER A 667 38.46 20.76 16.46
CA SER A 667 38.25 19.78 17.54
C SER A 667 38.65 20.24 18.95
N GLU A 668 39.46 21.31 19.06
CA GLU A 668 40.17 21.63 20.31
C GLU A 668 39.30 22.21 21.44
N ASN A 669 38.07 22.66 21.16
CA ASN A 669 37.03 22.94 22.17
C ASN A 669 35.63 22.93 21.52
N SER A 670 34.60 22.66 22.32
CA SER A 670 33.23 22.33 21.92
C SER A 670 32.42 23.38 21.13
N THR A 671 31.26 22.95 20.63
CA THR A 671 30.12 23.73 20.07
C THR A 671 30.22 24.25 18.64
N ALA A 672 31.09 23.68 17.79
CA ALA A 672 30.99 23.86 16.35
C ALA A 672 29.81 23.04 15.77
N ASN A 673 28.58 23.56 15.89
CA ASN A 673 27.51 23.16 14.97
C ASN A 673 27.95 23.57 13.56
N TYR A 674 27.81 22.71 12.55
CA TYR A 674 28.11 23.03 11.14
C TYR A 674 27.00 23.88 10.50
N VAL A 675 26.66 24.96 11.22
CA VAL A 675 25.47 25.80 11.09
C VAL A 675 25.83 27.24 11.46
N SER A 676 25.37 28.21 10.69
CA SER A 676 25.56 29.64 10.91
C SER A 676 24.67 30.11 12.06
N ASN A 677 25.29 30.53 13.16
CA ASN A 677 24.60 31.15 14.30
C ASN A 677 23.91 32.49 13.94
N GLU A 678 24.21 33.10 12.79
CA GLU A 678 23.59 34.35 12.34
C GLU A 678 22.43 34.14 11.35
N THR A 679 22.45 33.05 10.57
CA THR A 679 21.55 32.87 9.41
C THR A 679 20.87 31.50 9.30
N GLY A 680 21.22 30.53 10.15
CA GLY A 680 20.68 29.15 10.10
C GLY A 680 21.20 28.28 8.96
N LEU A 681 21.96 28.86 8.02
CA LEU A 681 22.58 28.17 6.89
C LEU A 681 23.57 27.09 7.37
N MET A 682 23.69 26.00 6.60
CA MET A 682 24.52 24.84 6.90
C MET A 682 25.45 24.55 5.72
N TRP A 683 26.53 23.78 5.92
CA TRP A 683 27.50 23.50 4.85
C TRP A 683 27.46 22.07 4.30
N ALA A 684 26.49 21.28 4.73
CA ALA A 684 26.16 20.03 4.07
C ALA A 684 24.69 19.62 4.29
N LEU A 685 24.14 18.91 3.31
CA LEU A 685 22.81 18.29 3.33
C LEU A 685 22.93 16.82 2.94
N SER A 686 22.00 16.00 3.43
CA SER A 686 21.85 14.59 3.04
C SER A 686 20.39 14.33 2.66
N ILE A 687 20.11 14.11 1.38
CA ILE A 687 18.75 13.99 0.84
C ILE A 687 18.57 12.59 0.23
N PRO A 688 17.44 11.89 0.40
CA PRO A 688 17.23 10.57 -0.20
C PRO A 688 17.44 10.58 -1.72
N SER A 689 18.35 9.75 -2.25
CA SER A 689 18.74 9.81 -3.68
C SER A 689 17.62 9.45 -4.67
N GLN A 690 16.55 8.81 -4.21
CA GLN A 690 15.38 8.47 -5.01
C GLN A 690 14.62 9.73 -5.45
N ASP A 691 14.49 10.69 -4.52
CA ASP A 691 13.79 11.95 -4.72
C ASP A 691 14.70 13.03 -5.29
N PHE A 692 16.02 12.87 -5.11
CA PHE A 692 17.04 13.85 -5.44
C PHE A 692 17.86 13.47 -6.68
N ALA A 693 17.16 13.32 -7.81
CA ALA A 693 17.75 13.12 -9.15
C ALA A 693 18.42 14.37 -9.75
N THR A 694 18.43 15.48 -9.00
CA THR A 694 18.80 16.82 -9.47
C THR A 694 19.61 17.57 -8.42
N TYR A 695 20.49 18.50 -8.81
CA TYR A 695 21.19 19.40 -7.87
C TYR A 695 21.36 20.81 -8.48
N PRO A 696 21.54 21.88 -7.70
CA PRO A 696 21.58 23.24 -8.23
C PRO A 696 22.76 23.47 -9.19
N LYS A 697 22.54 24.28 -10.22
CA LYS A 697 23.59 24.74 -11.14
C LYS A 697 24.55 25.68 -10.43
N GLU A 698 25.78 25.78 -10.95
CA GLU A 698 26.79 26.65 -10.33
C GLU A 698 26.35 28.12 -10.23
N THR A 699 26.65 28.74 -9.09
CA THR A 699 26.24 30.08 -8.66
C THR A 699 24.74 30.29 -8.44
N ILE A 700 23.90 29.26 -8.67
CA ILE A 700 22.45 29.33 -8.43
C ILE A 700 22.16 28.84 -7.02
N ARG A 701 21.81 29.77 -6.13
CA ARG A 701 21.49 29.46 -4.74
C ARG A 701 20.48 28.33 -4.63
N ILE A 702 20.66 27.45 -3.65
CA ILE A 702 19.68 26.39 -3.36
C ILE A 702 18.27 26.98 -3.05
N ASP A 703 18.20 28.19 -2.48
CA ASP A 703 16.95 28.96 -2.29
C ASP A 703 16.19 29.26 -3.59
N ASP A 704 16.91 29.46 -4.70
CA ASP A 704 16.35 29.76 -6.03
C ASP A 704 16.16 28.48 -6.87
N ALA A 705 16.85 27.39 -6.52
CA ALA A 705 16.77 26.10 -7.22
C ALA A 705 15.63 25.20 -6.74
N TYR A 706 15.23 25.30 -5.46
CA TYR A 706 14.18 24.46 -4.85
C TYR A 706 13.14 25.30 -4.10
N GLU A 707 11.89 25.28 -4.58
CA GLU A 707 10.78 25.98 -3.93
C GLU A 707 10.46 25.34 -2.57
N GLY A 708 10.51 26.15 -1.51
CA GLY A 708 10.25 25.71 -0.14
C GLY A 708 11.49 25.54 0.74
N PHE A 709 12.69 25.34 0.18
CA PHE A 709 13.94 25.22 0.96
C PHE A 709 14.13 26.41 1.92
N GLY A 710 13.97 27.62 1.37
CA GLY A 710 14.09 28.87 2.12
C GLY A 710 13.03 29.06 3.21
N SER A 711 11.98 28.23 3.28
CA SER A 711 10.96 28.27 4.34
C SER A 711 11.18 27.12 5.34
N TRP A 712 11.51 25.92 4.84
CA TRP A 712 11.96 24.76 5.63
C TRP A 712 13.10 25.13 6.58
N ILE A 713 14.14 25.81 6.09
CA ILE A 713 15.30 26.24 6.90
C ILE A 713 14.95 27.32 7.95
N LYS A 714 13.73 27.87 7.91
CA LYS A 714 13.19 28.79 8.93
C LYS A 714 12.30 28.07 9.96
N GLY A 715 12.19 26.74 9.90
CA GLY A 715 11.47 25.91 10.86
C GLY A 715 9.98 25.78 10.61
N ASP A 716 9.51 25.90 9.36
CA ASP A 716 8.12 25.56 9.01
C ASP A 716 7.89 24.07 8.75
N ASN A 717 8.98 23.29 8.65
CA ASN A 717 9.00 21.85 8.39
C ASN A 717 8.18 21.44 7.16
N THR A 718 8.22 22.22 6.08
CA THR A 718 7.69 21.84 4.76
C THR A 718 8.33 20.51 4.31
N PRO A 719 7.57 19.39 4.27
CA PRO A 719 8.10 18.08 3.93
C PRO A 719 8.31 17.96 2.42
N GLY A 720 9.26 17.12 2.00
CA GLY A 720 9.52 16.86 0.58
C GLY A 720 9.88 18.10 -0.25
N TRP A 721 10.38 19.20 0.35
CA TRP A 721 10.73 20.44 -0.38
C TRP A 721 11.70 20.17 -1.55
N TYR A 722 12.55 19.15 -1.39
CA TYR A 722 13.54 18.68 -2.35
C TYR A 722 12.95 18.03 -3.61
N LEU A 723 11.63 17.80 -3.67
CA LEU A 723 10.90 17.38 -4.88
C LEU A 723 10.52 18.57 -5.78
N ASN A 724 10.52 19.81 -5.26
CA ASN A 724 9.97 20.99 -5.93
C ASN A 724 11.05 21.87 -6.59
N TYR A 725 11.81 21.30 -7.53
CA TYR A 725 12.89 22.03 -8.22
C TYR A 725 12.41 22.91 -9.37
N VAL A 726 13.16 23.98 -9.64
CA VAL A 726 13.04 24.82 -10.84
C VAL A 726 13.92 24.24 -11.96
N GLU A 727 13.29 23.71 -13.01
CA GLU A 727 13.94 23.02 -14.16
C GLU A 727 15.20 23.73 -14.70
N ASP A 728 15.10 25.04 -14.97
CA ASP A 728 16.20 25.83 -15.53
C ASP A 728 17.36 26.07 -14.54
N ASN A 729 17.15 25.83 -13.25
CA ASN A 729 18.11 26.12 -12.17
C ASN A 729 18.89 24.88 -11.69
N VAL A 730 18.51 23.66 -12.09
CA VAL A 730 19.17 22.40 -11.68
C VAL A 730 19.89 21.68 -12.82
N ILE A 731 20.89 20.86 -12.47
CA ILE A 731 21.41 19.76 -13.28
C ILE A 731 20.58 18.51 -12.99
N LYS A 732 20.30 17.71 -14.01
CA LYS A 732 19.60 16.42 -13.88
C LYS A 732 20.51 15.25 -14.23
N TYR A 733 20.41 14.17 -13.47
CA TYR A 733 20.91 12.85 -13.87
C TYR A 733 19.79 11.82 -13.80
N ASP A 734 19.70 10.95 -14.82
CA ASP A 734 18.85 9.75 -14.78
C ASP A 734 19.53 8.69 -13.89
N LEU A 735 19.42 8.87 -12.56
CA LEU A 735 20.20 8.14 -11.55
C LEU A 735 20.02 6.61 -11.56
N PHE A 736 18.95 6.09 -12.17
CA PHE A 736 18.61 4.67 -12.18
C PHE A 736 18.30 4.12 -13.58
N THR A 737 19.24 4.27 -14.52
CA THR A 737 19.28 3.39 -15.70
C THR A 737 19.86 2.03 -15.32
N ASN A 738 18.99 1.13 -14.84
CA ASN A 738 19.34 -0.28 -14.58
C ASN A 738 19.95 -0.91 -15.85
N LYS A 739 21.27 -1.18 -15.81
CA LYS A 739 21.94 -2.01 -16.81
C LYS A 739 21.62 -3.48 -16.56
N THR A 740 20.52 -3.93 -17.13
CA THR A 740 20.27 -5.36 -17.34
C THR A 740 21.28 -5.91 -18.36
N GLU A 741 22.15 -6.80 -17.90
CA GLU A 741 22.75 -7.88 -18.72
C GLU A 741 22.28 -9.24 -18.15
#